data_AF-A0A9W9SQK1-F1
#
_entry.id   AF-A0A9W9SQK1-F1
#
_cell.length_a   1.000
_cell.length_b   1.000
_cell.length_c   1.000
_cell.angle_alpha   90.00
_cell.angle_beta   90.00
_cell.angle_gamma   90.00
#
_symmetry.space_group_name_H-M   'P 1'
#
loop_
_entity.id
_entity.type
_entity.pdbx_description
1 polymer ?
#
loop_
_entity_poly.entity_id
_entity_poly.type
_entity_poly.pdbx_seq_one_letter_code
_entity_poly.pdbx_strand_id
1 'polypeptide(L)'
;MVFMGQFGMLVAMAALAVAAPARPVPRDVSSATLSELTLFAEYAAAAYCSNNIGSTGDAISCSGGYCPEVQSAGATTLYEFEDSTDFGDVTGFFAVDNTNKLLVLSFRGSSTLSNWIANLDFGLTDASSLCSGCEAHSGFYKSWGVVADTLTAQVASAVSTYPSYTLVVTGHSLGGALAALGGTALRNAGYTVDIYTYGQPRVGNTALADYMTNQGSLWRVTHSNDIVPKLPPASWGFTHASPEYWITSGNDVTVTTSDVTEVTGVGSSAGNAGTSGDTQRLSPPPNIAMLFAPSGPQSPRRRNRLKAIFITIGIVLAIYFLFFAGNESSHSTYHDQPNKYAHKPESLTTPKAADELARPVVRRHKDMVVASMKSDDTSWLAEYFQDWSRSIYVVDDMNAPLTVARNKGRESMVYLTVADMKPLLTHRYIIDNYENLPDIMLFIHSQRYQWHNDDPYYDGVPMLRNFQTSYLQKEGYVNLRCVWTLGCPVEIHPLSDIHREDVHAGEYFKHAFIELFPDKPVPEEVGVSCCAQFGVTRDRVLMRPKSDYEFYRKWLTETELKDEMSGRIMEYSWHMIFGKEPVHCPDAKECYCNVFGLCNLNCPGPNACDDRYVLPPYSPLPKGWPYLGWNGQKQDPTHGLPES
;
A
#
# COMPACT_ATOMS: atom_id res chain seq x y z
N MET A 1 -48.66 -23.37 -64.38
CA MET A 1 -47.48 -24.17 -63.95
C MET A 1 -46.30 -23.22 -64.00
N VAL A 2 -45.60 -22.82 -62.93
CA VAL A 2 -45.11 -23.50 -61.71
C VAL A 2 -43.76 -24.21 -61.93
N PHE A 3 -42.76 -23.73 -61.17
CA PHE A 3 -41.46 -24.29 -60.76
C PHE A 3 -40.19 -24.29 -61.65
N MET A 4 -39.19 -23.54 -61.14
CA MET A 4 -37.78 -23.90 -60.81
C MET A 4 -36.81 -24.49 -61.84
N GLY A 5 -35.57 -23.98 -61.81
CA GLY A 5 -34.38 -24.62 -62.40
C GLY A 5 -33.10 -23.80 -62.25
N GLN A 6 -32.32 -24.11 -61.20
CA GLN A 6 -30.86 -23.89 -60.99
C GLN A 6 -30.00 -23.91 -62.29
N PHE A 7 -28.77 -23.42 -62.44
CA PHE A 7 -27.68 -22.75 -61.69
C PHE A 7 -26.60 -22.46 -62.78
N GLY A 8 -25.60 -21.59 -62.57
CA GLY A 8 -24.45 -21.50 -63.51
C GLY A 8 -23.70 -20.18 -63.52
N MET A 9 -22.77 -20.02 -62.57
CA MET A 9 -22.03 -18.77 -62.32
C MET A 9 -20.62 -18.79 -62.97
N LEU A 10 -20.02 -17.59 -63.03
CA LEU A 10 -18.57 -17.23 -63.10
C LEU A 10 -17.99 -16.94 -64.51
N VAL A 11 -17.11 -15.95 -64.74
CA VAL A 11 -16.42 -14.97 -63.86
C VAL A 11 -16.41 -13.58 -64.53
N ALA A 12 -16.49 -12.48 -63.75
CA ALA A 12 -15.92 -11.19 -64.14
C ALA A 12 -15.19 -10.59 -62.92
N MET A 13 -13.92 -10.23 -63.07
CA MET A 13 -13.15 -9.60 -61.98
C MET A 13 -13.50 -8.11 -61.87
N ALA A 14 -13.96 -7.70 -60.69
CA ALA A 14 -14.01 -6.29 -60.28
C ALA A 14 -12.98 -6.09 -59.16
N ALA A 15 -12.01 -5.20 -59.39
CA ALA A 15 -11.03 -4.84 -58.38
C ALA A 15 -11.69 -3.91 -57.34
N LEU A 16 -12.06 -4.47 -56.18
CA LEU A 16 -12.44 -3.68 -55.02
C LEU A 16 -11.17 -3.18 -54.33
N ALA A 17 -10.91 -1.88 -54.46
CA ALA A 17 -9.96 -1.18 -53.60
C ALA A 17 -10.53 -1.16 -52.18
N VAL A 18 -10.11 -2.12 -51.35
CA VAL A 18 -10.40 -2.12 -49.92
C VAL A 18 -9.58 -0.99 -49.30
N ALA A 19 -10.23 0.14 -49.04
CA ALA A 19 -9.69 1.12 -48.11
C ALA A 19 -9.61 0.45 -46.73
N ALA A 20 -8.39 0.05 -46.35
CA ALA A 20 -8.16 -0.42 -44.99
C ALA A 20 -8.53 0.70 -44.01
N PRO A 21 -9.19 0.40 -42.87
CA PRO A 21 -9.38 1.40 -41.84
C PRO A 21 -8.00 1.91 -41.41
N ALA A 22 -7.80 3.22 -41.49
CA ALA A 22 -6.59 3.83 -40.99
C ALA A 22 -6.43 3.41 -39.52
N ARG A 23 -5.27 2.82 -39.17
CA ARG A 23 -4.92 2.65 -37.76
C ARG A 23 -5.01 4.02 -37.09
N PRO A 24 -5.65 4.16 -35.92
CA PRO A 24 -5.58 5.40 -35.17
C PRO A 24 -4.11 5.73 -34.95
N VAL A 25 -3.65 6.79 -35.60
CA VAL A 25 -2.34 7.38 -35.29
C VAL A 25 -2.55 8.13 -33.97
N PRO A 26 -1.73 7.90 -32.94
CA PRO A 26 -1.68 8.76 -31.75
C PRO A 26 -1.69 10.22 -32.20
N ARG A 27 -2.62 11.02 -31.66
CA ARG A 27 -2.70 12.44 -31.99
C ARG A 27 -2.00 13.23 -30.90
N ASP A 28 -1.04 14.04 -31.32
CA ASP A 28 -0.46 15.14 -30.53
C ASP A 28 -1.59 15.99 -29.93
N VAL A 29 -1.44 16.39 -28.67
CA VAL A 29 -2.40 17.31 -28.03
C VAL A 29 -2.25 18.73 -28.56
N SER A 30 -3.29 19.56 -28.44
CA SER A 30 -3.17 20.98 -28.80
C SER A 30 -2.28 21.72 -27.81
N SER A 31 -1.64 22.83 -28.23
CA SER A 31 -0.86 23.67 -27.32
C SER A 31 -1.69 24.25 -26.18
N ALA A 32 -2.98 24.56 -26.42
CA ALA A 32 -3.91 25.01 -25.39
C ALA A 32 -4.18 23.89 -24.37
N THR A 33 -4.37 22.65 -24.83
CA THR A 33 -4.51 21.47 -23.97
C THR A 33 -3.26 21.26 -23.11
N LEU A 34 -2.06 21.37 -23.68
CA LEU A 34 -0.83 21.22 -22.91
C LEU A 34 -0.68 22.32 -21.84
N SER A 35 -1.00 23.57 -22.15
CA SER A 35 -1.01 24.66 -21.15
C SER A 35 -2.03 24.38 -20.03
N GLU A 36 -3.23 23.92 -20.36
CA GLU A 36 -4.26 23.60 -19.37
C GLU A 36 -3.87 22.42 -18.46
N LEU A 37 -3.29 21.36 -19.05
CA LEU A 37 -2.69 20.24 -18.30
C LEU A 37 -1.48 20.68 -17.44
N THR A 38 -0.77 21.74 -17.83
CA THR A 38 0.35 22.27 -17.05
C THR A 38 -0.17 23.07 -15.85
N LEU A 39 -1.10 24.00 -16.08
CA LEU A 39 -1.72 24.82 -15.02
C LEU A 39 -2.35 23.97 -13.92
N PHE A 40 -3.08 22.90 -14.26
CA PHE A 40 -3.68 22.03 -13.25
C PHE A 40 -2.67 21.07 -12.60
N ALA A 41 -1.55 20.75 -13.24
CA ALA A 41 -0.43 20.08 -12.58
C ALA A 41 0.22 20.99 -11.53
N GLU A 42 0.35 22.29 -11.81
CA GLU A 42 0.83 23.28 -10.83
C GLU A 42 -0.12 23.41 -9.62
N TYR A 43 -1.43 23.37 -9.82
CA TYR A 43 -2.40 23.33 -8.71
C TYR A 43 -2.29 22.04 -7.88
N ALA A 44 -2.05 20.90 -8.53
CA ALA A 44 -1.86 19.62 -7.87
C ALA A 44 -0.55 19.58 -7.06
N ALA A 45 0.54 20.16 -7.59
CA ALA A 45 1.80 20.36 -6.87
C ALA A 45 1.62 21.33 -5.70
N ALA A 46 0.91 22.44 -5.90
CA ALA A 46 0.71 23.46 -4.87
C ALA A 46 0.00 22.96 -3.61
N ALA A 47 -0.73 21.84 -3.67
CA ALA A 47 -1.35 21.19 -2.52
C ALA A 47 -0.33 20.51 -1.57
N TYR A 48 0.93 20.33 -2.00
CA TYR A 48 2.01 19.82 -1.15
C TYR A 48 2.73 20.93 -0.37
N CYS A 49 2.87 22.12 -0.98
CA CYS A 49 3.49 23.29 -0.38
C CYS A 49 2.80 23.67 0.95
N SER A 50 3.48 23.39 2.08
CA SER A 50 2.88 23.49 3.43
C SER A 50 2.42 24.89 3.81
N ASN A 51 2.96 25.93 3.16
CA ASN A 51 2.52 27.31 3.35
C ASN A 51 1.14 27.63 2.74
N ASN A 52 0.56 26.73 1.94
CA ASN A 52 -0.80 26.85 1.41
C ASN A 52 -1.85 26.14 2.29
N ILE A 53 -1.46 25.72 3.51
CA ILE A 53 -2.29 25.00 4.48
C ILE A 53 -2.14 25.67 5.86
N GLY A 54 -3.25 26.12 6.45
CA GLY A 54 -3.29 26.77 7.77
C GLY A 54 -3.39 28.31 7.75
N SER A 55 -3.64 28.94 6.60
CA SER A 55 -3.93 30.39 6.48
C SER A 55 -4.88 30.70 5.32
N THR A 56 -6.14 30.32 5.50
CA THR A 56 -7.21 30.57 4.52
C THR A 56 -7.35 32.05 4.17
N GLY A 57 -7.29 32.35 2.87
CA GLY A 57 -7.36 33.69 2.30
C GLY A 57 -6.02 34.19 1.73
N ASP A 58 -4.93 33.50 2.02
CA ASP A 58 -3.61 33.83 1.49
C ASP A 58 -3.48 33.47 0.00
N ALA A 59 -2.51 34.11 -0.67
CA ALA A 59 -2.16 33.81 -2.05
C ALA A 59 -1.38 32.50 -2.13
N ILE A 60 -1.80 31.60 -3.03
CA ILE A 60 -1.10 30.34 -3.28
C ILE A 60 0.32 30.64 -3.72
N SER A 61 1.28 30.00 -3.07
CA SER A 61 2.69 30.11 -3.42
C SER A 61 3.44 28.81 -3.14
N CYS A 62 4.52 28.57 -3.88
CA CYS A 62 5.41 27.46 -3.64
C CYS A 62 6.86 27.92 -3.70
N SER A 63 7.69 27.30 -2.86
CA SER A 63 9.13 27.34 -3.01
C SER A 63 9.54 26.56 -4.28
N GLY A 64 10.79 26.70 -4.75
CA GLY A 64 11.32 25.95 -5.89
C GLY A 64 10.74 26.27 -7.28
N GLY A 65 9.62 26.98 -7.37
CA GLY A 65 8.98 27.33 -8.66
C GLY A 65 8.09 26.22 -9.22
N TYR A 66 7.37 25.49 -8.37
CA TYR A 66 6.44 24.42 -8.78
C TYR A 66 5.06 24.91 -9.22
N CYS A 67 4.68 26.16 -8.95
CA CYS A 67 3.40 26.73 -9.39
C CYS A 67 3.47 28.19 -9.92
N PRO A 68 4.41 28.51 -10.83
CA PRO A 68 4.64 29.88 -11.31
C PRO A 68 3.44 30.49 -12.06
N GLU A 69 2.68 29.72 -12.84
CA GLU A 69 1.46 30.21 -13.48
C GLU A 69 0.37 30.51 -12.44
N VAL A 70 0.14 29.61 -11.47
CA VAL A 70 -0.82 29.81 -10.36
C VAL A 70 -0.46 31.04 -9.52
N GLN A 71 0.82 31.23 -9.20
CA GLN A 71 1.32 32.42 -8.51
C GLN A 71 1.12 33.69 -9.35
N SER A 72 1.37 33.63 -10.66
CA SER A 72 1.19 34.78 -11.56
C SER A 72 -0.29 35.17 -11.74
N ALA A 73 -1.20 34.20 -11.66
CA ALA A 73 -2.64 34.40 -11.71
C ALA A 73 -3.20 35.05 -10.42
N GLY A 74 -2.43 35.04 -9.32
CA GLY A 74 -2.82 35.60 -8.04
C GLY A 74 -3.95 34.82 -7.37
N ALA A 75 -3.97 33.49 -7.52
CA ALA A 75 -4.98 32.63 -6.92
C ALA A 75 -4.87 32.62 -5.40
N THR A 76 -6.02 32.61 -4.70
CA THR A 76 -6.10 32.65 -3.23
C THR A 76 -6.96 31.52 -2.68
N THR A 77 -6.61 30.98 -1.52
CA THR A 77 -7.41 29.93 -0.87
C THR A 77 -8.75 30.50 -0.35
N LEU A 78 -9.84 29.78 -0.60
CA LEU A 78 -11.17 30.01 -0.02
C LEU A 78 -11.41 29.13 1.21
N TYR A 79 -10.80 27.94 1.21
CA TYR A 79 -10.87 26.96 2.30
C TYR A 79 -9.67 26.03 2.23
N GLU A 80 -9.18 25.56 3.37
CA GLU A 80 -8.05 24.63 3.50
C GLU A 80 -8.44 23.51 4.46
N PHE A 81 -7.92 22.30 4.21
CA PHE A 81 -8.24 21.12 5.00
C PHE A 81 -7.01 20.24 5.21
N GLU A 82 -6.86 19.73 6.43
CA GLU A 82 -5.91 18.68 6.79
C GLU A 82 -6.57 17.76 7.83
N ASP A 83 -7.04 16.60 7.37
CA ASP A 83 -7.67 15.57 8.19
C ASP A 83 -6.81 14.30 8.16
N SER A 84 -6.21 13.94 9.29
CA SER A 84 -5.50 12.66 9.45
C SER A 84 -6.50 11.53 9.71
N THR A 85 -6.52 10.50 8.88
CA THR A 85 -7.41 9.34 9.04
C THR A 85 -6.63 8.03 9.11
N ASP A 86 -7.22 6.99 9.72
CA ASP A 86 -6.67 5.62 9.76
C ASP A 86 -6.42 5.01 8.36
N PHE A 87 -6.89 5.65 7.29
CA PHE A 87 -6.82 5.19 5.90
C PHE A 87 -6.04 6.14 4.97
N GLY A 88 -5.46 7.21 5.52
CA GLY A 88 -4.65 8.22 4.81
C GLY A 88 -4.91 9.65 5.27
N ASP A 89 -3.89 10.51 5.20
CA ASP A 89 -4.01 11.97 5.40
C ASP A 89 -4.75 12.58 4.20
N VAL A 90 -5.89 13.23 4.43
CA VAL A 90 -6.62 14.01 3.44
C VAL A 90 -6.25 15.48 3.61
N THR A 91 -5.44 16.00 2.69
CA THR A 91 -4.95 17.37 2.76
C THR A 91 -5.14 18.09 1.43
N GLY A 92 -5.40 19.39 1.47
CA GLY A 92 -5.53 20.21 0.28
C GLY A 92 -6.22 21.54 0.54
N PHE A 93 -6.61 22.19 -0.55
CA PHE A 93 -7.30 23.48 -0.50
C PHE A 93 -8.37 23.58 -1.57
N PHE A 94 -9.29 24.50 -1.36
CA PHE A 94 -10.21 25.01 -2.36
C PHE A 94 -9.89 26.48 -2.59
N ALA A 95 -9.64 26.87 -3.84
CA ALA A 95 -9.12 28.19 -4.20
C ALA A 95 -9.94 28.89 -5.28
N VAL A 96 -9.79 30.21 -5.36
CA VAL A 96 -10.32 31.03 -6.44
C VAL A 96 -9.18 31.63 -7.26
N ASP A 97 -9.32 31.54 -8.58
CA ASP A 97 -8.49 32.24 -9.56
C ASP A 97 -9.38 33.24 -10.31
N ASN A 98 -9.16 34.53 -10.05
CA ASN A 98 -9.90 35.61 -10.69
C ASN A 98 -9.37 35.97 -12.09
N THR A 99 -8.15 35.55 -12.42
CA THR A 99 -7.49 35.78 -13.72
C THR A 99 -8.04 34.80 -14.75
N ASN A 100 -8.05 33.51 -14.43
CA ASN A 100 -8.56 32.44 -15.30
C ASN A 100 -10.05 32.15 -15.09
N LYS A 101 -10.68 32.73 -14.05
CA LYS A 101 -12.07 32.50 -13.63
C LYS A 101 -12.34 31.05 -13.25
N LEU A 102 -11.52 30.52 -12.35
CA LEU A 102 -11.58 29.14 -11.89
C LEU A 102 -11.90 29.07 -10.40
N LEU A 103 -12.62 28.02 -10.01
CA LEU A 103 -12.70 27.54 -8.64
C LEU A 103 -12.00 26.19 -8.62
N VAL A 104 -10.86 26.07 -7.93
CA VAL A 104 -10.00 24.88 -8.00
C VAL A 104 -9.93 24.18 -6.66
N LEU A 105 -10.48 22.97 -6.57
CA LEU A 105 -10.35 22.07 -5.43
C LEU A 105 -9.17 21.13 -5.68
N SER A 106 -8.07 21.35 -4.97
CA SER A 106 -6.84 20.57 -5.12
C SER A 106 -6.61 19.64 -3.93
N PHE A 107 -6.32 18.37 -4.21
CA PHE A 107 -5.98 17.35 -3.22
C PHE A 107 -4.50 16.99 -3.31
N ARG A 108 -3.82 17.04 -2.16
CA ARG A 108 -2.46 16.52 -2.00
C ARG A 108 -2.48 14.99 -2.07
N GLY A 109 -1.42 14.39 -2.61
CA GLY A 109 -1.15 12.97 -2.40
C GLY A 109 -0.63 12.66 -1.00
N SER A 110 -0.28 11.39 -0.80
CA SER A 110 0.47 10.98 0.39
C SER A 110 1.86 11.61 0.36
N SER A 111 2.27 12.20 1.47
CA SER A 111 3.64 12.64 1.72
C SER A 111 4.67 11.51 1.58
N THR A 112 4.23 10.25 1.67
CA THR A 112 5.08 9.07 1.81
C THR A 112 4.78 8.05 0.70
N LEU A 113 4.86 8.45 -0.57
CA LEU A 113 4.31 7.69 -1.70
C LEU A 113 4.65 6.19 -1.73
N SER A 114 5.91 5.76 -1.55
CA SER A 114 6.20 4.32 -1.51
C SER A 114 5.75 3.61 -0.23
N ASN A 115 5.56 4.30 0.90
CA ASN A 115 4.85 3.73 2.06
C ASN A 115 3.38 3.53 1.72
N TRP A 116 2.74 4.50 1.07
CA TRP A 116 1.36 4.36 0.63
C TRP A 116 1.22 3.19 -0.35
N ILE A 117 2.09 3.07 -1.36
CA ILE A 117 2.14 1.91 -2.29
C ILE A 117 2.22 0.58 -1.52
N ALA A 118 3.05 0.50 -0.49
CA ALA A 118 3.23 -0.70 0.33
C ALA A 118 2.07 -0.97 1.32
N ASN A 119 1.40 0.08 1.81
CA ASN A 119 0.34 -0.02 2.82
C ASN A 119 -1.08 -0.14 2.23
N LEU A 120 -1.25 -0.11 0.91
CA LEU A 120 -2.57 -0.10 0.26
C LEU A 120 -3.44 -1.32 0.65
N ASP A 121 -4.53 -1.01 1.37
CA ASP A 121 -5.73 -1.85 1.41
C ASP A 121 -6.50 -1.65 0.10
N PHE A 122 -6.16 -2.45 -0.90
CA PHE A 122 -6.80 -2.46 -2.21
C PHE A 122 -8.26 -2.97 -2.20
N GLY A 123 -8.92 -3.02 -1.05
CA GLY A 123 -10.32 -3.46 -0.87
C GLY A 123 -11.26 -2.76 -1.85
N LEU A 124 -12.05 -3.50 -2.64
CA LEU A 124 -13.25 -2.92 -3.24
C LEU A 124 -14.34 -2.85 -2.17
N THR A 125 -14.97 -1.68 -2.03
CA THR A 125 -16.14 -1.46 -1.18
C THR A 125 -17.32 -0.99 -2.02
N ASP A 126 -18.54 -1.28 -1.59
CA ASP A 126 -19.74 -0.76 -2.23
C ASP A 126 -19.70 0.78 -2.31
N ALA A 127 -19.84 1.29 -3.53
CA ALA A 127 -19.92 2.70 -3.86
C ALA A 127 -21.21 2.97 -4.66
N SER A 128 -22.28 2.21 -4.38
CA SER A 128 -23.59 2.32 -5.05
C SER A 128 -24.26 3.69 -4.93
N SER A 129 -23.81 4.55 -4.01
CA SER A 129 -24.18 5.97 -3.91
C SER A 129 -23.58 6.85 -5.02
N LEU A 130 -22.46 6.44 -5.64
CA LEU A 130 -21.92 7.09 -6.84
C LEU A 130 -22.67 6.60 -8.09
N CYS A 131 -22.82 5.29 -8.25
CA CYS A 131 -23.49 4.70 -9.40
C CYS A 131 -23.87 3.23 -9.17
N SER A 132 -24.91 2.74 -9.85
CA SER A 132 -25.43 1.39 -9.62
C SER A 132 -24.42 0.31 -10.01
N GLY A 133 -24.05 -0.56 -9.06
CA GLY A 133 -23.05 -1.62 -9.26
C GLY A 133 -21.60 -1.14 -9.22
N CYS A 134 -21.38 0.12 -8.85
CA CYS A 134 -20.04 0.68 -8.70
C CYS A 134 -19.44 0.28 -7.35
N GLU A 135 -18.19 -0.16 -7.40
CA GLU A 135 -17.36 -0.41 -6.23
C GLU A 135 -16.12 0.47 -6.35
N ALA A 136 -15.72 1.08 -5.25
CA ALA A 136 -14.56 1.96 -5.17
C ALA A 136 -13.51 1.39 -4.22
N HIS A 137 -12.29 1.89 -4.32
CA HIS A 137 -11.21 1.56 -3.39
C HIS A 137 -11.57 1.99 -1.95
N SER A 138 -11.57 1.03 -1.01
CA SER A 138 -11.87 1.15 0.43
C SER A 138 -11.25 2.39 1.04
N GLY A 139 -9.91 2.51 0.97
CA GLY A 139 -9.18 3.67 1.49
C GLY A 139 -9.63 5.01 0.90
N PHE A 140 -9.56 5.17 -0.43
CA PHE A 140 -9.86 6.45 -1.10
C PHE A 140 -11.32 6.87 -0.91
N TYR A 141 -12.25 5.91 -0.93
CA TYR A 141 -13.67 6.18 -0.79
C TYR A 141 -14.04 6.59 0.66
N LYS A 142 -13.44 5.96 1.67
CA LYS A 142 -13.56 6.40 3.08
C LYS A 142 -12.93 7.77 3.31
N SER A 143 -11.73 7.98 2.75
CA SER A 143 -10.98 9.25 2.85
C SER A 143 -11.77 10.41 2.25
N TRP A 144 -12.33 10.24 1.04
CA TRP A 144 -13.29 11.19 0.47
C TRP A 144 -14.49 11.40 1.39
N GLY A 145 -15.08 10.32 1.93
CA GLY A 145 -16.24 10.39 2.82
C GLY A 145 -16.04 11.21 4.10
N VAL A 146 -14.81 11.37 4.60
CA VAL A 146 -14.51 12.23 5.77
C VAL A 146 -14.70 13.72 5.43
N VAL A 147 -14.31 14.14 4.23
CA VAL A 147 -14.34 15.56 3.81
C VAL A 147 -15.53 15.92 2.91
N ALA A 148 -16.26 14.93 2.39
CA ALA A 148 -17.28 15.09 1.35
C ALA A 148 -18.36 16.13 1.68
N ASP A 149 -18.97 16.07 2.86
CA ASP A 149 -20.04 17.00 3.27
C ASP A 149 -19.51 18.43 3.40
N THR A 150 -18.36 18.60 4.05
CA THR A 150 -17.69 19.90 4.24
C THR A 150 -17.32 20.52 2.90
N LEU A 151 -16.64 19.78 2.02
CA LEU A 151 -16.21 20.30 0.72
C LEU A 151 -17.40 20.57 -0.21
N THR A 152 -18.46 19.76 -0.16
CA THR A 152 -19.70 20.03 -0.92
C THR A 152 -20.35 21.34 -0.47
N ALA A 153 -20.36 21.63 0.84
CA ALA A 153 -20.86 22.91 1.36
C ALA A 153 -19.99 24.10 0.94
N GLN A 154 -18.67 23.96 0.94
CA GLN A 154 -17.74 25.01 0.46
C GLN A 154 -17.92 25.27 -1.04
N VAL A 155 -18.02 24.21 -1.86
CA VAL A 155 -18.32 24.30 -3.28
C VAL A 155 -19.66 25.02 -3.53
N ALA A 156 -20.72 24.67 -2.79
CA ALA A 156 -22.02 25.34 -2.90
C ALA A 156 -21.91 26.85 -2.63
N SER A 157 -21.17 27.24 -1.58
CA SER A 157 -20.93 28.64 -1.23
C SER A 157 -20.16 29.39 -2.33
N ALA A 158 -19.05 28.83 -2.79
CA ALA A 158 -18.21 29.46 -3.82
C ALA A 158 -18.93 29.56 -5.18
N VAL A 159 -19.60 28.51 -5.64
CA VAL A 159 -20.35 28.53 -6.91
C VAL A 159 -21.50 29.56 -6.86
N SER A 160 -22.14 29.76 -5.70
CA SER A 160 -23.14 30.82 -5.53
C SER A 160 -22.55 32.25 -5.59
N THR A 161 -21.28 32.40 -5.20
CA THR A 161 -20.55 33.67 -5.20
C THR A 161 -19.93 33.98 -6.57
N TYR A 162 -19.46 32.94 -7.28
CA TYR A 162 -18.75 33.02 -8.56
C TYR A 162 -19.48 32.23 -9.67
N PRO A 163 -20.75 32.55 -10.00
CA PRO A 163 -21.60 31.73 -10.88
C PRO A 163 -21.20 31.71 -12.37
N SER A 164 -20.06 32.33 -12.71
CA SER A 164 -19.49 32.35 -14.08
C SER A 164 -18.09 31.74 -14.15
N TYR A 165 -17.64 31.10 -13.07
CA TYR A 165 -16.31 30.49 -12.96
C TYR A 165 -16.43 28.98 -13.19
N THR A 166 -15.43 28.39 -13.83
CA THR A 166 -15.37 26.93 -14.01
C THR A 166 -14.91 26.26 -12.73
N LEU A 167 -15.66 25.28 -12.25
CA LEU A 167 -15.25 24.46 -11.12
C LEU A 167 -14.37 23.31 -11.61
N VAL A 168 -13.17 23.21 -11.05
CA VAL A 168 -12.16 22.22 -11.38
C VAL A 168 -11.78 21.45 -10.12
N VAL A 169 -11.61 20.14 -10.25
CA VAL A 169 -11.08 19.28 -9.18
C VAL A 169 -9.79 18.63 -9.67
N THR A 170 -8.72 18.72 -8.88
CA THR A 170 -7.41 18.19 -9.27
C THR A 170 -6.63 17.57 -8.11
N GLY A 171 -5.58 16.82 -8.46
CA GLY A 171 -4.66 16.22 -7.50
C GLY A 171 -3.66 15.27 -8.16
N HIS A 172 -2.54 15.06 -7.48
CA HIS A 172 -1.48 14.13 -7.87
C HIS A 172 -1.51 12.87 -7.01
N SER A 173 -1.19 11.70 -7.59
CA SER A 173 -1.07 10.43 -6.87
C SER A 173 -2.36 10.05 -6.10
N LEU A 174 -2.31 9.78 -4.79
CA LEU A 174 -3.50 9.61 -3.93
C LEU A 174 -4.47 10.79 -4.06
N GLY A 175 -3.96 12.02 -4.17
CA GLY A 175 -4.79 13.23 -4.36
C GLY A 175 -5.57 13.16 -5.66
N GLY A 176 -4.98 12.59 -6.71
CA GLY A 176 -5.69 12.28 -7.95
C GLY A 176 -6.84 11.28 -7.76
N ALA A 177 -6.68 10.30 -6.87
CA ALA A 177 -7.75 9.34 -6.56
C ALA A 177 -8.94 10.02 -5.85
N LEU A 178 -8.65 10.90 -4.89
CA LEU A 178 -9.64 11.73 -4.20
C LEU A 178 -10.31 12.71 -5.16
N ALA A 179 -9.54 13.33 -6.06
CA ALA A 179 -10.04 14.23 -7.10
C ALA A 179 -11.02 13.54 -8.06
N ALA A 180 -10.73 12.31 -8.48
CA ALA A 180 -11.63 11.52 -9.32
C ALA A 180 -12.93 11.17 -8.60
N LEU A 181 -12.86 10.61 -7.39
CA LEU A 181 -14.05 10.23 -6.60
C LEU A 181 -14.89 11.46 -6.20
N GLY A 182 -14.24 12.52 -5.72
CA GLY A 182 -14.88 13.77 -5.31
C GLY A 182 -15.49 14.53 -6.47
N GLY A 183 -14.79 14.65 -7.60
CA GLY A 183 -15.34 15.23 -8.82
C GLY A 183 -16.57 14.46 -9.34
N THR A 184 -16.55 13.12 -9.27
CA THR A 184 -17.71 12.28 -9.61
C THR A 184 -18.89 12.50 -8.67
N ALA A 185 -18.64 12.64 -7.36
CA ALA A 185 -19.67 12.94 -6.36
C ALA A 185 -20.27 14.35 -6.55
N LEU A 186 -19.44 15.37 -6.83
CA LEU A 186 -19.90 16.73 -7.09
C LEU A 186 -20.73 16.83 -8.38
N ARG A 187 -20.35 16.08 -9.43
CA ARG A 187 -21.18 15.94 -10.64
C ARG A 187 -22.55 15.28 -10.34
N ASN A 188 -22.58 14.27 -9.48
CA ASN A 188 -23.85 13.68 -9.01
C ASN A 188 -24.71 14.65 -8.20
N ALA A 189 -24.08 15.58 -7.46
CA ALA A 189 -24.76 16.68 -6.77
C ALA A 189 -25.26 17.80 -7.72
N GLY A 190 -24.99 17.70 -9.02
CA GLY A 190 -25.48 18.60 -10.06
C GLY A 190 -24.51 19.72 -10.48
N TYR A 191 -23.27 19.70 -9.99
CA TYR A 191 -22.25 20.67 -10.41
C TYR A 191 -21.62 20.30 -11.76
N THR A 192 -21.36 21.29 -12.60
CA THR A 192 -20.46 21.10 -13.76
C THR A 192 -19.04 21.21 -13.24
N VAL A 193 -18.27 20.13 -13.40
CA VAL A 193 -16.91 20.00 -12.86
C VAL A 193 -16.01 19.43 -13.95
N ASP A 194 -14.83 20.02 -14.17
CA ASP A 194 -13.74 19.38 -14.91
C ASP A 194 -12.76 18.71 -13.95
N ILE A 195 -12.28 17.51 -14.30
CA ILE A 195 -11.47 16.68 -13.41
C ILE A 195 -10.11 16.44 -14.06
N TYR A 196 -9.04 16.86 -13.40
CA TYR A 196 -7.64 16.73 -13.85
C TYR A 196 -6.84 15.91 -12.85
N THR A 197 -6.32 14.75 -13.23
CA THR A 197 -5.60 13.87 -12.28
C THR A 197 -4.25 13.47 -12.84
N TYR A 198 -3.22 13.44 -11.99
CA TYR A 198 -1.84 13.16 -12.37
C TYR A 198 -1.34 11.95 -11.58
N GLY A 199 -0.69 10.98 -12.25
CA GLY A 199 -0.17 9.78 -11.56
C GLY A 199 -1.27 8.99 -10.82
N GLN A 200 -2.52 9.08 -11.26
CA GLN A 200 -3.68 8.59 -10.52
C GLN A 200 -3.71 7.04 -10.46
N PRO A 201 -3.88 6.42 -9.28
CA PRO A 201 -4.15 4.98 -9.19
C PRO A 201 -5.54 4.60 -9.71
N ARG A 202 -5.79 3.29 -9.86
CA ARG A 202 -7.15 2.78 -10.17
C ARG A 202 -8.07 2.97 -8.97
N VAL A 203 -9.20 3.64 -9.18
CA VAL A 203 -10.10 4.10 -8.09
C VAL A 203 -11.27 3.16 -7.79
N GLY A 204 -11.54 2.19 -8.66
CA GLY A 204 -12.63 1.23 -8.46
C GLY A 204 -12.80 0.25 -9.62
N ASN A 205 -13.96 -0.41 -9.64
CA ASN A 205 -14.28 -1.46 -10.60
C ASN A 205 -14.61 -0.91 -12.01
N THR A 206 -14.78 -1.81 -12.98
CA THR A 206 -15.14 -1.44 -14.37
C THR A 206 -16.43 -0.62 -14.46
N ALA A 207 -17.43 -0.88 -13.62
CA ALA A 207 -18.67 -0.10 -13.63
C ALA A 207 -18.43 1.37 -13.21
N LEU A 208 -17.57 1.61 -12.21
CA LEU A 208 -17.16 2.96 -11.83
C LEU A 208 -16.32 3.64 -12.92
N ALA A 209 -15.41 2.90 -13.55
CA ALA A 209 -14.57 3.40 -14.64
C ALA A 209 -15.38 3.80 -15.89
N ASP A 210 -16.34 2.95 -16.29
CA ASP A 210 -17.33 3.25 -17.34
C ASP A 210 -18.18 4.45 -16.94
N TYR A 211 -18.65 4.53 -15.69
CA TYR A 211 -19.46 5.65 -15.22
C TYR A 211 -18.71 6.97 -15.31
N MET A 212 -17.50 7.04 -14.75
CA MET A 212 -16.62 8.22 -14.81
C MET A 212 -16.36 8.68 -16.25
N THR A 213 -16.07 7.72 -17.14
CA THR A 213 -15.83 7.97 -18.58
C THR A 213 -17.04 8.58 -19.28
N ASN A 214 -18.26 8.20 -18.89
CA ASN A 214 -19.51 8.68 -19.49
C ASN A 214 -20.10 9.93 -18.80
N GLN A 215 -19.57 10.34 -17.63
CA GLN A 215 -20.13 11.42 -16.82
C GLN A 215 -19.70 12.83 -17.29
N GLY A 216 -18.53 12.97 -17.92
CA GLY A 216 -18.00 14.25 -18.38
C GLY A 216 -16.47 14.23 -18.53
N SER A 217 -15.86 15.39 -18.80
CA SER A 217 -14.42 15.58 -19.06
C SER A 217 -13.54 15.02 -17.94
N LEU A 218 -12.77 13.97 -18.23
CA LEU A 218 -11.77 13.41 -17.31
C LEU A 218 -10.40 13.46 -17.99
N TRP A 219 -9.52 14.27 -17.44
CA TRP A 219 -8.16 14.48 -17.92
C TRP A 219 -7.19 13.70 -17.03
N ARG A 220 -7.19 12.36 -17.21
CA ARG A 220 -6.30 11.45 -16.47
C ARG A 220 -4.94 11.39 -17.14
N VAL A 221 -3.96 12.07 -16.55
CA VAL A 221 -2.58 12.16 -17.02
C VAL A 221 -1.72 11.08 -16.38
N THR A 222 -0.93 10.40 -17.21
CA THR A 222 0.06 9.38 -16.79
C THR A 222 1.42 9.71 -17.38
N HIS A 223 2.50 9.32 -16.70
CA HIS A 223 3.86 9.60 -17.17
C HIS A 223 4.65 8.31 -17.38
N SER A 224 5.21 8.11 -18.58
CA SER A 224 6.18 7.08 -18.90
C SER A 224 5.80 5.70 -18.31
N ASN A 225 6.71 5.08 -17.56
CA ASN A 225 6.55 3.80 -16.85
C ASN A 225 6.10 3.93 -15.38
N ASP A 226 5.48 5.05 -14.98
CA ASP A 226 4.96 5.28 -13.61
C ASP A 226 4.16 4.07 -13.09
N ILE A 227 4.47 3.66 -11.86
CA ILE A 227 3.89 2.49 -11.21
C ILE A 227 2.53 2.79 -10.56
N VAL A 228 2.26 4.04 -10.15
CA VAL A 228 1.04 4.37 -9.40
C VAL A 228 -0.23 4.12 -10.22
N PRO A 229 -0.34 4.51 -11.51
CA PRO A 229 -1.49 4.19 -12.35
C PRO A 229 -1.62 2.69 -12.68
N LYS A 230 -0.60 1.88 -12.38
CA LYS A 230 -0.66 0.42 -12.52
C LYS A 230 -1.22 -0.26 -11.27
N LEU A 231 -1.47 0.47 -10.19
CA LEU A 231 -1.96 -0.04 -8.91
C LEU A 231 -3.34 0.54 -8.55
N PRO A 232 -4.19 -0.20 -7.82
CA PRO A 232 -4.25 -1.66 -7.79
C PRO A 232 -4.25 -2.29 -9.21
N PRO A 233 -3.61 -3.45 -9.41
CA PRO A 233 -3.64 -4.23 -10.64
C PRO A 233 -5.05 -4.52 -11.17
N ALA A 234 -5.20 -4.46 -12.49
CA ALA A 234 -6.48 -4.67 -13.16
C ALA A 234 -7.03 -6.10 -13.01
N SER A 235 -6.16 -7.07 -12.70
CA SER A 235 -6.53 -8.45 -12.38
C SER A 235 -7.43 -8.57 -11.14
N TRP A 236 -7.42 -7.60 -10.23
CA TRP A 236 -8.23 -7.61 -9.00
C TRP A 236 -9.57 -6.86 -9.17
N GLY A 237 -10.08 -6.79 -10.41
CA GLY A 237 -11.35 -6.15 -10.75
C GLY A 237 -11.30 -4.64 -10.94
N PHE A 238 -10.15 -4.01 -10.68
CA PHE A 238 -9.95 -2.57 -10.84
C PHE A 238 -9.75 -2.14 -12.29
N THR A 239 -10.30 -0.99 -12.66
CA THR A 239 -10.23 -0.49 -14.04
C THR A 239 -10.01 1.01 -14.07
N HIS A 240 -9.28 1.48 -15.08
CA HIS A 240 -9.09 2.91 -15.33
C HIS A 240 -10.15 3.45 -16.28
N ALA A 241 -10.67 4.63 -15.95
CA ALA A 241 -11.50 5.42 -16.85
C ALA A 241 -10.69 5.97 -18.05
N SER A 242 -11.41 6.40 -19.08
CA SER A 242 -10.91 6.90 -20.37
C SER A 242 -11.35 8.37 -20.56
N PRO A 243 -10.61 9.18 -21.33
CA PRO A 243 -9.30 8.92 -21.94
C PRO A 243 -8.13 8.95 -20.94
N GLU A 244 -6.96 8.54 -21.40
CA GLU A 244 -5.66 8.73 -20.77
C GLU A 244 -4.84 9.71 -21.60
N TYR A 245 -4.17 10.67 -20.95
CA TYR A 245 -3.19 11.55 -21.57
C TYR A 245 -1.80 11.08 -21.13
N TRP A 246 -1.22 10.17 -21.91
CA TRP A 246 0.04 9.51 -21.57
C TRP A 246 1.23 10.32 -22.08
N ILE A 247 2.01 10.88 -21.15
CA ILE A 247 3.25 11.58 -21.42
C ILE A 247 4.35 10.55 -21.65
N THR A 248 4.96 10.58 -22.82
CA THR A 248 5.95 9.59 -23.30
C THR A 248 7.40 10.02 -23.11
N SER A 249 7.65 11.29 -22.76
CA SER A 249 8.98 11.81 -22.43
C SER A 249 9.58 11.12 -21.19
N GLY A 250 10.90 11.21 -21.05
CA GLY A 250 11.59 10.75 -19.84
C GLY A 250 11.46 11.74 -18.69
N ASN A 251 11.95 11.34 -17.51
CA ASN A 251 12.08 12.22 -16.35
C ASN A 251 12.96 13.43 -16.70
N ASP A 252 12.66 14.57 -16.07
CA ASP A 252 13.44 15.82 -16.15
C ASP A 252 13.57 16.43 -17.56
N VAL A 253 12.64 16.08 -18.45
CA VAL A 253 12.47 16.67 -19.79
C VAL A 253 11.23 17.54 -19.81
N THR A 254 11.35 18.76 -20.36
CA THR A 254 10.19 19.63 -20.61
C THR A 254 9.24 18.98 -21.61
N VAL A 255 8.00 18.73 -21.19
CA VAL A 255 6.96 18.10 -22.00
C VAL A 255 6.52 19.03 -23.14
N THR A 256 6.42 18.48 -24.35
CA THR A 256 5.90 19.15 -25.54
C THR A 256 4.60 18.50 -26.04
N THR A 257 3.91 19.14 -26.98
CA THR A 257 2.63 18.64 -27.53
C THR A 257 2.76 17.27 -28.20
N SER A 258 3.93 16.95 -28.76
CA SER A 258 4.25 15.65 -29.36
C SER A 258 4.58 14.55 -28.36
N ASP A 259 4.85 14.91 -27.09
CA ASP A 259 5.16 13.92 -26.05
C ASP A 259 3.90 13.34 -25.39
N VAL A 260 2.75 14.03 -25.51
CA VAL A 260 1.47 13.61 -24.91
C VAL A 260 0.62 12.86 -25.93
N THR A 261 0.37 11.58 -25.66
CA THR A 261 -0.48 10.70 -26.46
C THR A 261 -1.84 10.49 -25.79
N GLU A 262 -2.94 10.85 -26.48
CA GLU A 262 -4.29 10.46 -26.06
C GLU A 262 -4.51 8.95 -26.32
N VAL A 263 -4.73 8.18 -25.26
CA VAL A 263 -5.13 6.77 -25.33
C VAL A 263 -6.58 6.64 -24.89
N THR A 264 -7.41 6.11 -25.79
CA THR A 264 -8.84 5.89 -25.55
C THR A 264 -9.14 4.42 -25.22
N GLY A 265 -10.24 4.20 -24.52
CA GLY A 265 -10.74 2.89 -24.11
C GLY A 265 -10.58 2.66 -22.60
N VAL A 266 -11.68 2.31 -21.95
CA VAL A 266 -11.72 1.95 -20.53
C VAL A 266 -10.83 0.73 -20.29
N GLY A 267 -9.92 0.82 -19.32
CA GLY A 267 -8.94 -0.24 -19.04
C GLY A 267 -7.89 -0.50 -20.13
N SER A 268 -7.69 0.44 -21.08
CA SER A 268 -6.71 0.26 -22.18
C SER A 268 -5.28 0.03 -21.69
N SER A 269 -4.59 -0.94 -22.31
CA SER A 269 -3.17 -1.22 -22.11
C SER A 269 -2.27 -0.55 -23.15
N ALA A 270 -2.78 0.37 -23.98
CA ALA A 270 -1.97 1.05 -25.00
C ALA A 270 -1.16 2.26 -24.47
N GLY A 271 -1.44 2.72 -23.24
CA GLY A 271 -0.71 3.79 -22.54
C GLY A 271 0.21 3.24 -21.44
N ASN A 272 0.32 3.98 -20.32
CA ASN A 272 1.16 3.62 -19.18
C ASN A 272 0.95 2.17 -18.72
N ALA A 273 -0.30 1.69 -18.66
CA ALA A 273 -0.62 0.35 -18.17
C ALA A 273 -0.01 -0.81 -18.97
N GLY A 274 0.40 -0.60 -20.23
CA GLY A 274 1.09 -1.61 -21.05
C GLY A 274 2.62 -1.54 -21.03
N THR A 275 3.20 -0.55 -20.35
CA THR A 275 4.67 -0.40 -20.29
C THR A 275 5.28 -1.54 -19.46
N SER A 276 6.17 -2.28 -20.09
CA SER A 276 6.99 -3.30 -19.45
C SER A 276 8.10 -2.63 -18.64
N GLY A 277 8.38 -3.12 -17.44
CA GLY A 277 9.48 -2.61 -16.62
C GLY A 277 10.85 -3.09 -17.11
N ASP A 278 11.28 -2.65 -18.29
CA ASP A 278 12.67 -2.80 -18.74
C ASP A 278 13.08 -1.67 -19.72
N THR A 279 14.39 -1.52 -19.83
CA THR A 279 15.16 -0.45 -20.47
C THR A 279 14.94 -0.28 -21.98
N GLN A 280 15.29 0.93 -22.47
CA GLN A 280 15.14 1.40 -23.85
C GLN A 280 15.39 0.36 -24.97
N ARG A 281 14.44 0.26 -25.93
CA ARG A 281 14.75 0.30 -27.38
C ARG A 281 13.52 0.50 -28.28
N LEU A 282 13.77 1.13 -29.42
CA LEU A 282 12.77 1.57 -30.40
C LEU A 282 12.05 0.43 -31.16
N SER A 283 10.76 0.68 -31.42
CA SER A 283 9.85 0.26 -32.53
C SER A 283 9.93 -1.14 -33.21
N PRO A 284 8.77 -1.76 -33.55
CA PRO A 284 8.69 -3.16 -34.02
C PRO A 284 8.51 -3.34 -35.55
N PRO A 285 8.59 -4.60 -36.04
CA PRO A 285 7.74 -5.09 -37.14
C PRO A 285 6.99 -6.42 -36.78
N PRO A 286 6.05 -6.93 -37.61
CA PRO A 286 4.82 -7.53 -37.08
C PRO A 286 4.55 -9.01 -37.44
N ASN A 287 3.40 -9.50 -36.94
CA ASN A 287 2.59 -10.68 -37.32
C ASN A 287 2.50 -11.78 -36.25
N ILE A 288 1.31 -11.95 -35.67
CA ILE A 288 0.45 -13.13 -35.86
C ILE A 288 -1.00 -12.67 -35.67
N ALA A 289 -1.94 -13.28 -36.40
CA ALA A 289 -3.31 -12.81 -36.50
C ALA A 289 -4.34 -13.89 -36.10
N MET A 290 -5.48 -13.40 -35.59
CA MET A 290 -6.82 -14.03 -35.61
C MET A 290 -7.10 -15.25 -34.72
N LEU A 291 -8.42 -15.53 -34.65
CA LEU A 291 -9.13 -16.69 -34.07
C LEU A 291 -9.52 -16.50 -32.58
N PHE A 292 -10.79 -16.39 -32.16
CA PHE A 292 -12.09 -16.55 -32.84
C PHE A 292 -13.23 -15.67 -32.24
N ALA A 293 -14.19 -15.30 -33.07
CA ALA A 293 -15.61 -15.00 -32.79
C ALA A 293 -16.40 -15.31 -34.11
N PRO A 294 -17.72 -15.66 -34.15
CA PRO A 294 -18.81 -14.95 -33.43
C PRO A 294 -20.14 -15.70 -33.06
N SER A 295 -20.94 -15.03 -32.19
CA SER A 295 -22.43 -14.84 -32.20
C SER A 295 -23.50 -15.97 -32.13
N GLY A 296 -24.29 -15.96 -31.03
CA GLY A 296 -25.78 -16.03 -30.96
C GLY A 296 -26.52 -17.40 -30.97
N PRO A 297 -27.86 -17.48 -30.70
CA PRO A 297 -28.78 -16.59 -29.95
C PRO A 297 -29.63 -17.33 -28.85
N GLN A 298 -30.65 -16.66 -28.26
CA GLN A 298 -31.45 -17.08 -27.07
C GLN A 298 -32.40 -18.29 -27.24
N SER A 299 -32.70 -19.02 -26.14
CA SER A 299 -33.95 -19.83 -26.00
C SER A 299 -34.39 -20.08 -24.52
N PRO A 300 -35.65 -20.49 -24.24
CA PRO A 300 -36.33 -20.18 -22.97
C PRO A 300 -36.32 -21.30 -21.91
N ARG A 301 -35.63 -21.08 -20.77
CA ARG A 301 -35.71 -21.95 -19.56
C ARG A 301 -35.88 -21.22 -18.21
N ARG A 302 -36.36 -19.96 -18.20
CA ARG A 302 -36.38 -19.12 -16.97
C ARG A 302 -37.65 -19.20 -16.09
N ARG A 303 -38.70 -19.95 -16.46
CA ARG A 303 -40.00 -19.93 -15.73
C ARG A 303 -40.15 -20.99 -14.62
N ASN A 304 -39.33 -22.04 -14.60
CA ASN A 304 -39.45 -23.14 -13.61
C ASN A 304 -38.47 -23.07 -12.43
N ARG A 305 -37.37 -22.29 -12.51
CA ARG A 305 -36.40 -22.17 -11.40
C ARG A 305 -36.93 -21.36 -10.20
N LEU A 306 -37.69 -20.30 -10.43
CA LEU A 306 -38.27 -19.47 -9.35
C LEU A 306 -39.22 -20.26 -8.43
N LYS A 307 -40.05 -21.15 -8.99
CA LYS A 307 -40.96 -21.98 -8.18
C LYS A 307 -40.23 -22.97 -7.26
N ALA A 308 -39.09 -23.51 -7.71
CA ALA A 308 -38.26 -24.38 -6.88
C ALA A 308 -37.66 -23.60 -5.69
N ILE A 309 -37.12 -22.40 -5.93
CA ILE A 309 -36.49 -21.55 -4.90
C ILE A 309 -37.50 -21.18 -3.80
N PHE A 310 -38.72 -20.76 -4.14
CA PHE A 310 -39.74 -20.43 -3.14
C PHE A 310 -40.18 -21.64 -2.30
N ILE A 311 -40.24 -22.85 -2.90
CA ILE A 311 -40.54 -24.08 -2.15
C ILE A 311 -39.39 -24.41 -1.18
N THR A 312 -38.13 -24.29 -1.61
CA THR A 312 -36.97 -24.53 -0.73
C THR A 312 -36.91 -23.53 0.43
N ILE A 313 -37.15 -22.24 0.18
CA ILE A 313 -37.20 -21.20 1.23
C ILE A 313 -38.34 -21.48 2.22
N GLY A 314 -39.53 -21.88 1.74
CA GLY A 314 -40.65 -22.25 2.59
C GLY A 314 -40.35 -23.44 3.51
N ILE A 315 -39.64 -24.45 3.02
CA ILE A 315 -39.21 -25.62 3.82
C ILE A 315 -38.20 -25.20 4.89
N VAL A 316 -37.21 -24.36 4.55
CA VAL A 316 -36.20 -23.88 5.52
C VAL A 316 -36.85 -23.04 6.63
N LEU A 317 -37.79 -22.15 6.29
CA LEU A 317 -38.51 -21.35 7.28
C LEU A 317 -39.44 -22.19 8.17
N ALA A 318 -40.07 -23.23 7.63
CA ALA A 318 -40.87 -24.17 8.42
C ALA A 318 -40.00 -24.96 9.41
N ILE A 319 -38.80 -25.39 9.00
CA ILE A 319 -37.83 -26.04 9.89
C ILE A 319 -37.35 -25.07 10.98
N TYR A 320 -37.06 -23.81 10.64
CA TYR A 320 -36.66 -22.81 11.62
C TYR A 320 -37.73 -22.60 12.71
N PHE A 321 -39.00 -22.46 12.32
CA PHE A 321 -40.10 -22.35 13.29
C PHE A 321 -40.33 -23.61 14.12
N LEU A 322 -40.10 -24.81 13.57
CA LEU A 322 -40.22 -26.07 14.31
C LEU A 322 -39.15 -26.27 15.40
N PHE A 323 -37.98 -25.65 15.27
CA PHE A 323 -36.85 -25.84 16.20
C PHE A 323 -36.53 -24.64 17.09
N PHE A 324 -36.89 -23.41 16.70
CA PHE A 324 -36.42 -22.18 17.38
C PHE A 324 -37.53 -21.22 17.84
N ALA A 325 -38.80 -21.49 17.55
CA ALA A 325 -39.92 -20.66 18.01
C ALA A 325 -40.54 -21.21 19.32
N GLY A 326 -39.78 -21.19 20.43
CA GLY A 326 -40.34 -21.61 21.72
C GLY A 326 -39.37 -21.64 22.91
N ASN A 327 -39.06 -20.48 23.49
CA ASN A 327 -39.44 -20.19 24.89
C ASN A 327 -39.01 -18.78 25.34
N GLU A 328 -39.93 -18.08 26.02
CA GLU A 328 -39.64 -16.86 26.77
C GLU A 328 -39.07 -17.16 28.18
N SER A 329 -38.21 -16.24 28.65
CA SER A 329 -38.01 -15.79 30.03
C SER A 329 -38.08 -16.77 31.23
N SER A 330 -37.07 -16.71 32.11
CA SER A 330 -37.28 -16.27 33.52
C SER A 330 -35.97 -16.17 34.32
N HIS A 331 -35.94 -15.26 35.29
CA HIS A 331 -34.90 -15.15 36.32
C HIS A 331 -34.97 -16.32 37.32
N SER A 332 -33.82 -16.70 37.90
CA SER A 332 -33.80 -17.23 39.28
C SER A 332 -32.45 -16.98 39.98
N THR A 333 -32.47 -16.96 41.30
CA THR A 333 -31.36 -16.60 42.21
C THR A 333 -31.02 -17.73 43.19
N TYR A 334 -29.75 -17.78 43.58
CA TYR A 334 -29.22 -18.23 44.89
C TYR A 334 -29.08 -19.74 45.23
N HIS A 335 -28.03 -19.98 46.05
CA HIS A 335 -27.77 -21.05 47.03
C HIS A 335 -27.24 -22.46 46.64
N ASP A 336 -25.91 -22.60 46.78
CA ASP A 336 -25.20 -23.32 47.87
C ASP A 336 -25.25 -24.88 48.04
N GLN A 337 -24.12 -25.54 47.69
CA GLN A 337 -23.48 -26.73 48.35
C GLN A 337 -24.26 -28.08 48.45
N PRO A 338 -23.65 -29.24 48.84
CA PRO A 338 -22.23 -29.58 49.07
C PRO A 338 -21.68 -30.91 48.44
N ASN A 339 -20.34 -30.96 48.28
CA ASN A 339 -19.38 -32.08 48.47
C ASN A 339 -19.63 -33.55 48.05
N LYS A 340 -18.55 -34.20 47.54
CA LYS A 340 -17.88 -35.47 47.99
C LYS A 340 -17.17 -36.19 46.82
N TYR A 341 -15.95 -36.78 46.88
CA TYR A 341 -14.85 -36.91 47.85
C TYR A 341 -13.54 -36.91 46.99
N ALA A 342 -12.49 -36.12 47.25
CA ALA A 342 -11.47 -36.18 48.31
C ALA A 342 -10.35 -37.24 48.13
N HIS A 343 -9.11 -36.77 47.93
CA HIS A 343 -7.90 -37.36 48.52
C HIS A 343 -6.94 -36.23 48.99
N LYS A 344 -6.01 -36.57 49.90
CA LYS A 344 -5.42 -35.67 50.91
C LYS A 344 -4.28 -34.75 50.41
N PRO A 345 -4.04 -33.59 51.08
CA PRO A 345 -2.88 -32.73 50.84
C PRO A 345 -1.66 -33.16 51.66
N GLU A 346 -0.47 -32.85 51.16
CA GLU A 346 0.79 -32.90 51.91
C GLU A 346 1.38 -31.48 52.05
N SER A 347 2.29 -31.29 53.00
CA SER A 347 2.42 -30.05 53.78
C SER A 347 3.06 -28.85 53.08
N LEU A 348 2.55 -27.65 53.43
CA LEU A 348 3.27 -26.40 53.19
C LEU A 348 4.62 -26.42 53.92
N THR A 349 5.71 -26.25 53.17
CA THR A 349 6.93 -25.63 53.66
C THR A 349 7.26 -24.44 52.77
N THR A 350 7.37 -23.26 53.36
CA THR A 350 7.67 -22.01 52.68
C THR A 350 9.15 -21.96 52.25
N PRO A 351 9.46 -21.77 50.95
CA PRO A 351 10.81 -21.38 50.54
C PRO A 351 11.09 -19.95 51.02
N LYS A 352 12.24 -19.73 51.66
CA LYS A 352 12.70 -18.41 52.07
C LYS A 352 13.03 -17.57 50.85
N ALA A 353 12.45 -16.37 50.74
CA ALA A 353 12.72 -15.40 49.69
C ALA A 353 14.07 -14.67 49.86
N ALA A 354 15.17 -15.42 50.05
CA ALA A 354 16.48 -14.88 50.41
C ALA A 354 17.69 -15.60 49.79
N ASP A 355 17.49 -16.62 48.95
CA ASP A 355 18.58 -17.47 48.41
C ASP A 355 18.57 -17.61 46.87
N GLU A 356 17.77 -16.78 46.17
CA GLU A 356 17.72 -16.77 44.70
C GLU A 356 18.66 -15.72 44.07
N LEU A 357 19.46 -15.03 44.89
CA LEU A 357 20.36 -13.95 44.49
C LEU A 357 21.80 -14.44 44.18
N ALA A 358 21.93 -15.66 43.65
CA ALA A 358 23.22 -16.27 43.28
C ALA A 358 23.14 -17.28 42.13
N ARG A 359 22.03 -17.35 41.36
CA ARG A 359 22.01 -18.14 40.12
C ARG A 359 22.76 -17.37 39.02
N PRO A 360 23.78 -17.96 38.36
CA PRO A 360 24.41 -17.30 37.22
C PRO A 360 23.36 -17.08 36.12
N VAL A 361 23.29 -15.87 35.58
CA VAL A 361 22.42 -15.54 34.45
C VAL A 361 22.90 -16.38 33.27
N VAL A 362 22.17 -17.45 32.96
CA VAL A 362 22.47 -18.30 31.81
C VAL A 362 22.23 -17.46 30.55
N ARG A 363 23.32 -17.08 29.87
CA ARG A 363 23.24 -16.31 28.62
C ARG A 363 22.36 -17.09 27.63
N ARG A 364 21.32 -16.43 27.13
CA ARG A 364 20.46 -16.97 26.06
C ARG A 364 21.30 -17.10 24.79
N HIS A 365 21.26 -18.26 24.12
CA HIS A 365 22.02 -18.44 22.87
C HIS A 365 21.32 -17.79 21.66
N LYS A 366 19.99 -17.79 21.65
CA LYS A 366 19.15 -17.30 20.55
C LYS A 366 17.86 -16.66 21.10
N ASP A 367 17.47 -15.50 20.58
CA ASP A 367 16.24 -14.78 20.98
C ASP A 367 15.51 -14.20 19.76
N MET A 368 14.18 -14.26 19.78
CA MET A 368 13.28 -13.61 18.81
C MET A 368 12.66 -12.38 19.46
N VAL A 369 12.95 -11.20 18.90
CA VAL A 369 12.45 -9.90 19.33
C VAL A 369 11.27 -9.52 18.44
N VAL A 370 10.12 -9.29 19.05
CA VAL A 370 8.83 -9.21 18.32
C VAL A 370 8.10 -7.94 18.70
N ALA A 371 7.82 -7.08 17.73
CA ALA A 371 6.88 -5.97 17.89
C ALA A 371 5.46 -6.48 17.64
N SER A 372 4.53 -6.19 18.55
CA SER A 372 3.18 -6.76 18.59
C SER A 372 2.15 -5.73 19.08
N MET A 373 0.92 -5.88 18.65
CA MET A 373 -0.27 -5.31 19.29
C MET A 373 -0.98 -6.33 20.16
N LYS A 374 -1.88 -5.89 21.04
CA LYS A 374 -2.67 -6.74 21.94
C LYS A 374 -3.64 -7.67 21.18
N SER A 375 -4.01 -7.31 19.96
CA SER A 375 -4.86 -8.11 19.08
C SER A 375 -4.12 -9.22 18.31
N ASP A 376 -2.79 -9.23 18.32
CA ASP A 376 -2.01 -10.19 17.52
C ASP A 376 -1.89 -11.56 18.19
N ASP A 377 -1.93 -12.62 17.39
CA ASP A 377 -1.58 -13.96 17.83
C ASP A 377 -0.08 -14.23 17.65
N THR A 378 0.63 -14.31 18.77
CA THR A 378 2.06 -14.68 18.84
C THR A 378 2.29 -16.09 19.39
N SER A 379 1.22 -16.86 19.65
CA SER A 379 1.31 -18.19 20.28
C SER A 379 2.08 -19.22 19.44
N TRP A 380 2.02 -19.08 18.10
CA TRP A 380 2.76 -19.88 17.12
C TRP A 380 4.28 -19.89 17.37
N LEU A 381 4.85 -18.81 17.90
CA LEU A 381 6.28 -18.76 18.24
C LEU A 381 6.65 -19.80 19.31
N ALA A 382 5.77 -20.03 20.28
CA ALA A 382 5.98 -21.04 21.32
C ALA A 382 5.70 -22.47 20.83
N GLU A 383 4.80 -22.63 19.86
CA GLU A 383 4.54 -23.92 19.22
C GLU A 383 5.73 -24.39 18.37
N TYR A 384 6.21 -23.53 17.46
CA TYR A 384 7.14 -23.90 16.40
C TYR A 384 8.63 -23.65 16.71
N PHE A 385 8.97 -22.73 17.63
CA PHE A 385 10.33 -22.28 17.92
C PHE A 385 10.68 -22.42 19.41
N GLN A 386 10.49 -23.63 19.95
CA GLN A 386 10.70 -23.96 21.36
C GLN A 386 12.16 -23.79 21.83
N ASP A 387 13.11 -23.86 20.91
CA ASP A 387 14.55 -23.69 21.12
C ASP A 387 15.02 -22.22 21.05
N TRP A 388 14.11 -21.29 20.75
CA TRP A 388 14.36 -19.85 20.79
C TRP A 388 13.78 -19.22 22.07
N SER A 389 14.53 -18.29 22.66
CA SER A 389 13.92 -17.33 23.58
C SER A 389 13.01 -16.40 22.78
N ARG A 390 12.00 -15.81 23.44
CA ARG A 390 11.07 -14.85 22.82
C ARG A 390 10.94 -13.64 23.72
N SER A 391 11.08 -12.46 23.14
CA SER A 391 10.94 -11.15 23.77
C SER A 391 9.86 -10.37 22.98
N ILE A 392 8.61 -10.47 23.44
CA ILE A 392 7.41 -9.98 22.72
C ILE A 392 6.89 -8.68 23.35
N TYR A 393 6.90 -7.61 22.55
CA TYR A 393 6.56 -6.25 22.96
C TYR A 393 5.16 -5.88 22.52
N VAL A 394 4.29 -5.58 23.48
CA VAL A 394 2.92 -5.14 23.20
C VAL A 394 2.87 -3.62 23.35
N VAL A 395 2.87 -2.91 22.21
CA VAL A 395 3.08 -1.45 22.17
C VAL A 395 1.84 -0.63 22.53
N ASP A 396 0.66 -1.25 22.49
CA ASP A 396 -0.66 -0.66 22.78
C ASP A 396 -1.20 -1.00 24.18
N ASP A 397 -0.48 -1.81 24.98
CA ASP A 397 -0.87 -2.14 26.36
C ASP A 397 0.22 -1.78 27.38
N MET A 398 0.04 -0.66 28.08
CA MET A 398 0.90 -0.18 29.17
C MET A 398 0.95 -1.12 30.40
N ASN A 399 0.14 -2.18 30.43
CA ASN A 399 0.16 -3.22 31.46
C ASN A 399 0.75 -4.54 30.97
N ALA A 400 1.14 -4.65 29.69
CA ALA A 400 1.89 -5.80 29.23
C ALA A 400 3.24 -5.92 29.96
N PRO A 401 3.76 -7.15 30.16
CA PRO A 401 5.07 -7.38 30.75
C PRO A 401 6.21 -6.64 30.01
N LEU A 402 6.11 -6.52 28.68
CA LEU A 402 7.09 -5.86 27.82
C LEU A 402 6.35 -4.83 26.95
N THR A 403 6.66 -3.53 27.10
CA THR A 403 5.95 -2.42 26.42
C THR A 403 6.80 -1.14 26.35
N VAL A 404 6.44 -0.20 25.47
CA VAL A 404 7.18 1.05 25.19
C VAL A 404 6.50 2.28 25.78
N ALA A 405 7.26 3.25 26.31
CA ALA A 405 6.70 4.45 26.96
C ALA A 405 6.12 5.49 25.97
N ARG A 406 6.55 5.46 24.71
CA ARG A 406 6.02 6.27 23.60
C ARG A 406 6.19 5.45 22.33
N ASN A 407 5.08 5.19 21.64
CA ASN A 407 5.12 4.57 20.32
C ASN A 407 5.52 5.65 19.29
N LYS A 408 6.80 5.68 18.91
CA LYS A 408 7.34 6.59 17.88
C LYS A 408 8.54 5.96 17.16
N GLY A 409 8.54 5.95 15.83
CA GLY A 409 9.46 5.21 14.99
C GLY A 409 8.99 3.78 14.67
N ARG A 410 7.68 3.49 14.76
CA ARG A 410 7.10 2.14 14.58
C ARG A 410 7.89 1.06 15.35
N GLU A 411 8.17 -0.10 14.74
CA GLU A 411 8.92 -1.22 15.32
C GLU A 411 10.35 -0.87 15.72
N SER A 412 10.96 0.17 15.12
CA SER A 412 12.31 0.60 15.48
C SER A 412 12.41 1.11 16.92
N MET A 413 11.31 1.61 17.53
CA MET A 413 11.27 1.83 18.98
C MET A 413 11.47 0.49 19.71
N VAL A 414 10.68 -0.54 19.41
CA VAL A 414 10.78 -1.88 20.02
C VAL A 414 12.16 -2.51 19.85
N TYR A 415 12.77 -2.39 18.67
CA TYR A 415 14.08 -3.02 18.41
C TYR A 415 15.19 -2.35 19.23
N LEU A 416 15.04 -1.07 19.54
CA LEU A 416 15.84 -0.37 20.54
C LEU A 416 15.35 -0.61 21.99
N THR A 417 14.20 -1.27 22.30
CA THR A 417 13.39 -1.09 23.56
C THR A 417 12.79 -2.39 24.30
N VAL A 418 13.16 -2.72 25.60
CA VAL A 418 13.20 -4.01 26.43
C VAL A 418 12.06 -4.42 27.41
N ALA A 419 12.14 -5.66 27.93
CA ALA A 419 11.21 -6.42 28.76
C ALA A 419 11.44 -6.43 30.30
N ASP A 420 10.37 -6.32 31.10
CA ASP A 420 10.23 -6.58 32.56
C ASP A 420 11.19 -5.82 33.53
N MET A 421 10.80 -5.38 34.73
CA MET A 421 9.56 -5.49 35.52
C MET A 421 9.29 -4.11 36.18
N LYS A 422 8.02 -3.68 36.32
CA LYS A 422 7.65 -2.38 36.95
C LYS A 422 8.34 -2.18 38.33
N PRO A 423 8.79 -0.96 38.73
CA PRO A 423 8.24 0.35 38.31
C PRO A 423 9.27 1.50 38.14
N LEU A 424 9.54 1.93 36.90
CA LEU A 424 9.74 3.34 36.49
C LEU A 424 9.95 3.34 34.96
N LEU A 425 8.84 3.32 34.24
CA LEU A 425 8.68 3.00 32.81
C LEU A 425 9.74 3.61 31.88
N THR A 426 10.84 2.89 31.66
CA THR A 426 11.57 2.92 30.39
C THR A 426 12.28 1.60 30.22
N HIS A 427 12.14 1.03 29.04
CA HIS A 427 12.30 -0.39 28.80
C HIS A 427 13.18 -0.47 27.54
N ARG A 428 14.53 -0.58 27.52
CA ARG A 428 15.41 -0.33 26.32
C ARG A 428 16.15 -1.60 25.75
N TYR A 429 15.90 -2.28 24.60
CA TYR A 429 16.30 -3.68 24.29
C TYR A 429 17.79 -3.86 24.02
N ILE A 430 18.28 -3.45 22.84
CA ILE A 430 19.72 -3.52 22.51
C ILE A 430 20.52 -2.83 23.63
N ILE A 431 19.98 -1.74 24.17
CA ILE A 431 20.60 -0.84 25.14
C ILE A 431 20.66 -1.45 26.56
N ASP A 432 19.61 -2.05 27.09
CA ASP A 432 19.55 -2.61 28.46
C ASP A 432 20.07 -4.05 28.49
N ASN A 433 19.87 -4.83 27.42
CA ASN A 433 20.53 -6.12 27.29
C ASN A 433 21.99 -6.00 26.84
N TYR A 434 22.54 -4.82 26.51
CA TYR A 434 23.84 -4.66 25.83
C TYR A 434 24.98 -5.57 26.36
N GLU A 435 25.14 -5.64 27.69
CA GLU A 435 26.13 -6.51 28.34
C GLU A 435 25.81 -8.02 28.22
N ASN A 436 24.52 -8.37 28.19
CA ASN A 436 23.96 -9.72 28.27
C ASN A 436 23.25 -10.20 26.98
N LEU A 437 23.42 -9.50 25.85
CA LEU A 437 22.84 -9.83 24.55
C LEU A 437 23.02 -11.32 24.21
N PRO A 438 22.00 -11.98 23.64
CA PRO A 438 22.11 -13.33 23.14
C PRO A 438 23.00 -13.38 21.90
N ASP A 439 23.67 -14.50 21.68
CA ASP A 439 24.67 -14.61 20.60
C ASP A 439 24.05 -14.40 19.20
N ILE A 440 22.77 -14.74 19.04
CA ILE A 440 21.94 -14.50 17.86
C ILE A 440 20.61 -13.84 18.25
N MET A 441 20.23 -12.79 17.50
CA MET A 441 18.95 -12.08 17.61
C MET A 441 18.24 -12.09 16.25
N LEU A 442 16.94 -12.37 16.26
CA LEU A 442 16.05 -12.13 15.12
C LEU A 442 15.03 -11.07 15.49
N PHE A 443 14.89 -10.04 14.66
CA PHE A 443 13.89 -8.99 14.78
C PHE A 443 12.80 -9.25 13.75
N ILE A 444 11.57 -9.48 14.20
CA ILE A 444 10.42 -9.91 13.38
C ILE A 444 9.14 -9.20 13.80
N HIS A 445 8.11 -9.29 12.95
CA HIS A 445 6.74 -8.90 13.29
C HIS A 445 5.98 -10.03 14.01
N SER A 446 4.85 -9.69 14.62
CA SER A 446 4.03 -10.59 15.46
C SER A 446 3.29 -11.69 14.70
N GLN A 447 2.74 -11.39 13.53
CA GLN A 447 1.82 -12.29 12.84
C GLN A 447 2.55 -13.38 12.04
N ARG A 448 2.08 -14.63 12.19
CA ARG A 448 2.60 -15.78 11.43
C ARG A 448 2.45 -15.59 9.92
N TYR A 449 1.26 -15.17 9.48
CA TYR A 449 0.96 -14.92 8.09
C TYR A 449 0.94 -13.41 7.86
N GLN A 450 1.88 -12.89 7.07
CA GLN A 450 1.98 -11.47 6.74
C GLN A 450 2.69 -11.28 5.40
N TRP A 451 2.25 -10.33 4.60
CA TRP A 451 2.77 -10.14 3.23
C TRP A 451 4.28 -9.86 3.13
N HIS A 452 4.91 -9.44 4.22
CA HIS A 452 6.36 -9.21 4.32
C HIS A 452 7.19 -10.50 4.42
N ASN A 453 6.56 -11.67 4.57
CA ASN A 453 7.26 -12.96 4.57
C ASN A 453 7.46 -13.44 3.12
N ASP A 454 8.70 -13.77 2.77
CA ASP A 454 9.07 -14.27 1.43
C ASP A 454 8.74 -15.77 1.24
N ASP A 455 7.48 -16.09 1.49
CA ASP A 455 6.88 -17.41 1.31
C ASP A 455 5.63 -17.35 0.43
N PRO A 456 5.34 -18.37 -0.41
CA PRO A 456 4.16 -18.40 -1.25
C PRO A 456 2.86 -18.11 -0.50
N TYR A 457 2.70 -18.69 0.69
CA TYR A 457 1.53 -18.48 1.54
C TYR A 457 1.72 -17.38 2.59
N TYR A 458 2.77 -16.57 2.43
CA TYR A 458 3.15 -15.49 3.35
C TYR A 458 3.38 -15.99 4.79
N ASP A 459 3.70 -17.28 4.96
CA ASP A 459 3.91 -17.92 6.26
C ASP A 459 5.36 -17.74 6.72
N GLY A 460 5.55 -17.22 7.93
CA GLY A 460 6.86 -17.06 8.54
C GLY A 460 7.47 -18.38 9.03
N VAL A 461 6.65 -19.41 9.29
CA VAL A 461 7.12 -20.69 9.85
C VAL A 461 8.07 -21.44 8.92
N PRO A 462 7.79 -21.63 7.61
CA PRO A 462 8.73 -22.26 6.67
C PRO A 462 10.05 -21.50 6.55
N MET A 463 10.03 -20.17 6.51
CA MET A 463 11.25 -19.35 6.39
C MET A 463 12.10 -19.43 7.66
N LEU A 464 11.52 -19.11 8.82
CA LEU A 464 12.25 -19.10 10.09
C LEU A 464 12.75 -20.49 10.51
N ARG A 465 12.09 -21.58 10.12
CA ARG A 465 12.57 -22.96 10.35
C ARG A 465 13.81 -23.32 9.54
N ASN A 466 13.94 -22.78 8.32
CA ASN A 466 15.10 -23.02 7.47
C ASN A 466 16.18 -21.93 7.61
N PHE A 467 16.03 -21.01 8.57
CA PHE A 467 16.96 -19.92 8.81
C PHE A 467 18.36 -20.41 9.20
N GLN A 468 19.35 -20.05 8.39
CA GLN A 468 20.74 -20.48 8.53
C GLN A 468 21.50 -19.63 9.55
N THR A 469 21.40 -20.00 10.83
CA THR A 469 22.12 -19.34 11.93
C THR A 469 23.63 -19.26 11.73
N SER A 470 24.22 -20.25 11.05
CA SER A 470 25.65 -20.29 10.67
C SER A 470 26.02 -19.19 9.66
N TYR A 471 25.13 -18.90 8.70
CA TYR A 471 25.34 -17.82 7.75
C TYR A 471 25.22 -16.45 8.42
N LEU A 472 24.24 -16.27 9.31
CA LEU A 472 24.16 -15.07 10.14
C LEU A 472 25.40 -14.89 11.02
N GLN A 473 25.91 -15.96 11.64
CA GLN A 473 27.15 -15.90 12.44
C GLN A 473 28.37 -15.43 11.60
N LYS A 474 28.44 -15.83 10.32
CA LYS A 474 29.49 -15.39 9.39
C LYS A 474 29.31 -13.92 8.97
N GLU A 475 28.10 -13.53 8.58
CA GLU A 475 27.83 -12.20 8.00
C GLU A 475 27.62 -11.10 9.04
N GLY A 476 27.24 -11.47 10.26
CA GLY A 476 26.96 -10.58 11.39
C GLY A 476 25.60 -9.86 11.32
N TYR A 477 25.09 -9.61 10.11
CA TYR A 477 23.75 -9.07 9.80
C TYR A 477 23.23 -9.71 8.51
N VAL A 478 21.93 -10.07 8.49
CA VAL A 478 21.19 -10.49 7.28
C VAL A 478 19.77 -9.91 7.30
N ASN A 479 19.26 -9.50 6.15
CA ASN A 479 17.83 -9.21 5.99
C ASN A 479 17.04 -10.55 5.91
N LEU A 480 15.81 -10.59 6.41
CA LEU A 480 14.93 -11.78 6.30
C LEU A 480 14.08 -11.78 5.01
N ARG A 481 14.23 -10.76 4.17
CA ARG A 481 13.63 -10.63 2.86
C ARG A 481 14.70 -10.69 1.78
N CYS A 482 14.44 -11.46 0.73
CA CYS A 482 15.37 -11.74 -0.37
C CYS A 482 14.88 -11.22 -1.72
N VAL A 483 13.56 -11.07 -1.89
CA VAL A 483 12.97 -10.46 -3.08
C VAL A 483 13.21 -8.94 -3.09
N TRP A 484 13.47 -8.37 -4.26
CA TRP A 484 13.76 -6.95 -4.42
C TRP A 484 12.51 -6.06 -4.57
N THR A 485 11.31 -6.65 -4.58
CA THR A 485 10.03 -5.99 -4.96
C THR A 485 9.75 -4.66 -4.27
N LEU A 486 10.29 -4.41 -3.07
CA LEU A 486 10.29 -3.11 -2.39
C LEU A 486 11.66 -2.88 -1.75
N GLY A 487 12.23 -1.68 -1.93
CA GLY A 487 13.47 -1.27 -1.29
C GLY A 487 14.77 -1.52 -2.07
N CYS A 488 14.75 -2.33 -3.13
CA CYS A 488 15.91 -2.70 -3.94
C CYS A 488 15.68 -2.51 -5.45
N PRO A 489 16.73 -2.23 -6.26
CA PRO A 489 18.14 -2.09 -5.88
C PRO A 489 18.45 -0.78 -5.14
N VAL A 490 17.64 0.26 -5.35
CA VAL A 490 17.74 1.57 -4.70
C VAL A 490 16.33 2.07 -4.41
N GLU A 491 16.10 2.64 -3.23
CA GLU A 491 14.82 3.23 -2.81
C GLU A 491 14.94 4.73 -2.52
N ILE A 492 16.12 5.17 -2.10
CA ILE A 492 16.38 6.56 -1.68
C ILE A 492 17.67 7.02 -2.36
N HIS A 493 17.67 8.21 -2.94
CA HIS A 493 18.86 8.89 -3.48
C HIS A 493 19.12 10.18 -2.69
N PRO A 494 19.72 10.13 -1.48
CA PRO A 494 19.72 11.25 -0.53
C PRO A 494 20.32 12.57 -1.05
N LEU A 495 21.13 12.54 -2.10
CA LEU A 495 21.76 13.72 -2.70
C LEU A 495 21.04 14.31 -3.91
N SER A 496 20.20 13.53 -4.60
CA SER A 496 19.41 13.98 -5.78
C SER A 496 17.91 14.08 -5.51
N ASP A 497 17.41 13.42 -4.47
CA ASP A 497 16.06 13.60 -3.90
C ASP A 497 15.96 14.93 -3.12
N ILE A 498 16.45 16.02 -3.71
CA ILE A 498 16.42 17.38 -3.16
C ILE A 498 15.24 18.13 -3.77
N HIS A 499 14.24 18.43 -2.93
CA HIS A 499 13.02 19.14 -3.30
C HIS A 499 12.37 18.63 -4.62
N ARG A 500 11.79 17.44 -4.56
CA ARG A 500 10.46 17.21 -5.15
C ARG A 500 9.53 16.82 -4.02
N GLU A 501 8.36 17.44 -3.97
CA GLU A 501 7.39 17.23 -2.89
C GLU A 501 6.72 15.85 -2.93
N ASP A 502 7.04 15.03 -3.94
CA ASP A 502 6.43 13.73 -4.21
C ASP A 502 7.17 12.51 -3.61
N VAL A 503 8.38 12.69 -3.06
CA VAL A 503 9.15 11.59 -2.41
C VAL A 503 9.86 12.08 -1.13
N HIS A 504 9.10 12.30 -0.05
CA HIS A 504 9.66 12.74 1.24
C HIS A 504 10.41 11.66 2.05
N ALA A 505 11.22 10.83 1.38
CA ALA A 505 12.27 10.07 2.06
C ALA A 505 13.62 10.80 1.96
N GLY A 506 14.08 11.15 0.76
CA GLY A 506 15.49 11.48 0.52
C GLY A 506 16.05 12.70 1.25
N GLU A 507 15.35 13.83 1.27
CA GLU A 507 15.82 15.03 2.00
C GLU A 507 15.84 14.81 3.52
N TYR A 508 14.75 14.30 4.09
CA TYR A 508 14.71 13.95 5.52
C TYR A 508 15.72 12.86 5.87
N PHE A 509 15.95 11.90 4.97
CA PHE A 509 16.99 10.88 5.12
C PHE A 509 18.38 11.49 5.07
N LYS A 510 18.67 12.46 4.18
CA LYS A 510 19.96 13.17 4.17
C LYS A 510 20.22 13.90 5.48
N HIS A 511 19.25 14.68 5.97
CA HIS A 511 19.38 15.40 7.23
C HIS A 511 19.53 14.44 8.42
N ALA A 512 18.66 13.42 8.51
CA ALA A 512 18.76 12.40 9.54
C ALA A 512 20.06 11.57 9.43
N PHE A 513 20.56 11.29 8.22
CA PHE A 513 21.81 10.54 8.04
C PHE A 513 23.01 11.33 8.55
N ILE A 514 23.04 12.65 8.34
CA ILE A 514 24.08 13.53 8.93
C ILE A 514 24.00 13.50 10.46
N GLU A 515 22.80 13.41 11.04
CA GLU A 515 22.62 13.31 12.50
C GLU A 515 22.96 11.91 13.05
N LEU A 516 22.55 10.84 12.38
CA LEU A 516 22.72 9.44 12.77
C LEU A 516 24.14 8.90 12.48
N PHE A 517 24.83 9.45 11.49
CA PHE A 517 26.15 9.03 11.04
C PHE A 517 27.07 10.24 10.78
N PRO A 518 27.36 11.09 11.79
CA PRO A 518 28.08 12.35 11.60
C PRO A 518 29.51 12.20 11.04
N ASP A 519 30.15 11.06 11.26
CA ASP A 519 31.49 10.73 10.73
C ASP A 519 31.47 10.05 9.34
N LYS A 520 30.33 10.03 8.65
CA LYS A 520 30.16 9.40 7.33
C LYS A 520 29.70 10.40 6.28
N PRO A 521 30.21 10.32 5.03
CA PRO A 521 29.60 11.07 3.93
C PRO A 521 28.19 10.53 3.68
N VAL A 522 27.26 11.44 3.36
CA VAL A 522 25.92 11.06 2.89
C VAL A 522 26.07 10.24 1.61
N PRO A 523 25.46 9.03 1.52
CA PRO A 523 25.55 8.20 0.32
C PRO A 523 24.75 8.78 -0.85
N GLU A 524 25.18 8.48 -2.07
CA GLU A 524 24.45 8.83 -3.29
C GLU A 524 23.15 8.03 -3.43
N GLU A 525 23.18 6.76 -3.00
CA GLU A 525 22.08 5.78 -3.13
C GLU A 525 21.96 4.94 -1.85
N VAL A 526 20.74 4.59 -1.47
CA VAL A 526 20.42 3.66 -0.36
C VAL A 526 19.35 2.68 -0.83
N GLY A 527 19.60 1.39 -0.60
CA GLY A 527 18.70 0.31 -0.98
C GLY A 527 18.88 -0.93 -0.11
N VAL A 528 17.79 -1.53 0.31
CA VAL A 528 17.73 -2.78 1.07
C VAL A 528 16.29 -3.30 0.98
N SER A 529 16.08 -4.62 0.89
CA SER A 529 14.72 -5.19 0.86
C SER A 529 13.95 -4.76 2.12
N CYS A 530 12.70 -4.31 1.94
CA CYS A 530 12.01 -3.51 2.96
C CYS A 530 11.73 -4.21 4.31
N CYS A 531 10.98 -3.46 5.12
CA CYS A 531 10.06 -3.96 6.13
C CYS A 531 10.73 -4.51 7.40
N ALA A 532 11.91 -3.98 7.73
CA ALA A 532 12.59 -4.02 9.04
C ALA A 532 12.84 -5.39 9.69
N GLN A 533 12.56 -6.52 9.03
CA GLN A 533 12.80 -7.85 9.58
C GLN A 533 14.23 -8.33 9.26
N PHE A 534 15.07 -8.51 10.28
CA PHE A 534 16.48 -8.86 10.10
C PHE A 534 17.04 -9.74 11.23
N GLY A 535 18.11 -10.46 10.93
CA GLY A 535 18.95 -11.15 11.91
C GLY A 535 20.24 -10.40 12.18
N VAL A 536 20.68 -10.36 13.43
CA VAL A 536 21.98 -9.76 13.82
C VAL A 536 22.64 -10.59 14.93
N THR A 537 23.97 -10.61 14.93
CA THR A 537 24.78 -11.30 15.96
C THR A 537 25.13 -10.37 17.12
N ARG A 538 25.39 -10.94 18.30
CA ARG A 538 25.92 -10.20 19.45
C ARG A 538 27.16 -9.38 19.06
N ASP A 539 28.14 -10.02 18.44
CA ASP A 539 29.42 -9.39 18.13
C ASP A 539 29.24 -8.20 17.18
N ARG A 540 28.29 -8.28 16.24
CA ARG A 540 27.97 -7.17 15.35
C ARG A 540 27.32 -5.98 16.07
N VAL A 541 26.45 -6.22 17.06
CA VAL A 541 25.89 -5.15 17.91
C VAL A 541 26.98 -4.52 18.79
N LEU A 542 27.91 -5.32 19.32
CA LEU A 542 29.00 -4.83 20.17
C LEU A 542 30.11 -4.08 19.42
N MET A 543 30.15 -4.11 18.08
CA MET A 543 31.06 -3.27 17.28
C MET A 543 30.77 -1.77 17.41
N ARG A 544 29.55 -1.39 17.81
CA ARG A 544 29.12 -0.01 18.00
C ARG A 544 28.80 0.21 19.49
N PRO A 545 29.31 1.27 20.15
CA PRO A 545 29.13 1.46 21.58
C PRO A 545 27.65 1.72 21.94
N LYS A 546 27.27 1.32 23.17
CA LYS A 546 25.90 1.49 23.72
C LYS A 546 25.35 2.91 23.57
N SER A 547 26.21 3.93 23.70
CA SER A 547 25.88 5.35 23.55
C SER A 547 25.20 5.69 22.23
N ASP A 548 25.54 5.00 21.15
CA ASP A 548 25.04 5.31 19.82
C ASP A 548 23.61 4.80 19.66
N TYR A 549 23.30 3.62 20.22
CA TYR A 549 21.94 3.11 20.29
C TYR A 549 21.07 4.00 21.20
N GLU A 550 21.62 4.50 22.31
CA GLU A 550 20.96 5.50 23.16
C GLU A 550 20.70 6.82 22.41
N PHE A 551 21.63 7.24 21.55
CA PHE A 551 21.48 8.39 20.66
C PHE A 551 20.41 8.16 19.59
N TYR A 552 20.37 7.02 18.90
CA TYR A 552 19.32 6.68 17.93
C TYR A 552 17.92 6.69 18.55
N ARG A 553 17.80 6.13 19.76
CA ARG A 553 16.55 6.20 20.53
C ARG A 553 16.18 7.65 20.88
N LYS A 554 17.16 8.46 21.31
CA LYS A 554 16.96 9.88 21.63
C LYS A 554 16.46 10.64 20.40
N TRP A 555 17.12 10.45 19.26
CA TRP A 555 16.75 11.00 17.96
C TRP A 555 15.30 10.66 17.59
N LEU A 556 14.91 9.38 17.64
CA LEU A 556 13.52 8.95 17.41
C LEU A 556 12.51 9.66 18.34
N THR A 557 12.86 9.91 19.60
CA THR A 557 11.95 10.58 20.54
C THR A 557 11.90 12.10 20.40
N GLU A 558 12.99 12.75 19.98
CA GLU A 558 13.12 14.21 19.97
C GLU A 558 12.91 14.82 18.57
N THR A 559 13.10 14.05 17.50
CA THR A 559 12.87 14.51 16.12
C THR A 559 11.44 15.03 15.92
N GLU A 560 11.27 16.10 15.14
CA GLU A 560 9.96 16.66 14.79
C GLU A 560 9.21 15.83 13.73
N LEU A 561 9.92 14.92 13.03
CA LEU A 561 9.35 14.06 12.00
C LEU A 561 8.15 13.24 12.48
N LYS A 562 7.13 13.06 11.62
CA LYS A 562 5.99 12.15 11.88
C LYS A 562 6.51 10.72 12.14
N ASP A 563 5.74 9.94 12.92
CA ASP A 563 6.08 8.55 13.32
C ASP A 563 6.62 7.71 12.16
N GLU A 564 5.85 7.65 11.07
CA GLU A 564 6.16 6.86 9.87
C GLU A 564 7.48 7.24 9.20
N MET A 565 7.84 8.53 9.21
CA MET A 565 9.07 9.02 8.60
C MET A 565 10.28 8.73 9.48
N SER A 566 10.14 8.94 10.79
CA SER A 566 11.17 8.53 11.75
C SER A 566 11.40 7.01 11.75
N GLY A 567 10.35 6.21 11.55
CA GLY A 567 10.43 4.75 11.39
C GLY A 567 11.10 4.34 10.08
N ARG A 568 10.66 4.89 8.94
CA ARG A 568 11.25 4.56 7.62
C ARG A 568 12.73 4.93 7.52
N ILE A 569 13.16 6.04 8.10
CA ILE A 569 14.58 6.40 8.14
C ILE A 569 15.38 5.35 8.91
N MET A 570 14.86 4.83 10.02
CA MET A 570 15.49 3.74 10.77
C MET A 570 15.48 2.41 10.00
N GLU A 571 14.36 2.07 9.34
CA GLU A 571 14.22 0.89 8.45
C GLU A 571 15.38 0.84 7.43
N TYR A 572 15.58 1.92 6.68
CA TYR A 572 16.66 2.07 5.69
C TYR A 572 18.02 2.46 6.30
N SER A 573 18.15 2.46 7.64
CA SER A 573 19.42 2.66 8.34
C SER A 573 19.94 1.37 9.00
N TRP A 574 19.11 0.37 9.27
CA TRP A 574 19.51 -0.80 10.08
C TRP A 574 20.72 -1.55 9.52
N HIS A 575 20.77 -1.83 8.22
CA HIS A 575 21.90 -2.52 7.59
C HIS A 575 23.20 -1.71 7.72
N MET A 576 23.13 -0.38 7.60
CA MET A 576 24.27 0.54 7.80
C MET A 576 24.68 0.69 9.28
N ILE A 577 23.72 0.69 10.22
CA ILE A 577 23.98 0.63 11.67
C ILE A 577 24.81 -0.61 12.00
N PHE A 578 24.50 -1.74 11.34
CA PHE A 578 25.23 -3.01 11.45
C PHE A 578 26.34 -3.19 10.39
N GLY A 579 26.82 -2.10 9.78
CA GLY A 579 28.05 -2.08 8.99
C GLY A 579 28.00 -2.88 7.68
N LYS A 580 26.86 -2.89 6.99
CA LYS A 580 26.75 -3.16 5.54
C LYS A 580 26.81 -1.84 4.77
N GLU A 581 27.05 -1.93 3.46
CA GLU A 581 27.08 -0.78 2.55
C GLU A 581 25.69 -0.14 2.37
N PRO A 582 25.61 1.15 1.95
CA PRO A 582 24.34 1.86 1.76
C PRO A 582 23.33 1.15 0.84
N VAL A 583 23.83 0.52 -0.23
CA VAL A 583 23.07 -0.41 -1.07
C VAL A 583 23.44 -1.84 -0.67
N HIS A 584 22.49 -2.54 -0.05
CA HIS A 584 22.62 -3.94 0.38
C HIS A 584 21.47 -4.80 -0.17
N CYS A 585 21.53 -5.00 -1.49
CA CYS A 585 20.59 -5.83 -2.25
C CYS A 585 21.31 -7.08 -2.78
N PRO A 586 21.43 -8.16 -1.99
CA PRO A 586 22.02 -9.42 -2.46
C PRO A 586 21.14 -10.05 -3.53
N ASP A 587 21.74 -10.81 -4.45
CA ASP A 587 21.00 -11.59 -5.45
C ASP A 587 19.98 -12.51 -4.75
N ALA A 588 18.73 -12.50 -5.21
CA ALA A 588 17.63 -13.22 -4.58
C ALA A 588 17.91 -14.72 -4.44
N LYS A 589 18.58 -15.34 -5.41
CA LYS A 589 18.95 -16.76 -5.39
C LYS A 589 20.01 -17.03 -4.33
N GLU A 590 21.04 -16.18 -4.25
CA GLU A 590 22.07 -16.28 -3.22
C GLU A 590 21.48 -16.04 -1.83
N CYS A 591 20.59 -15.06 -1.68
CA CYS A 591 19.90 -14.76 -0.43
C CYS A 591 19.04 -15.95 0.03
N TYR A 592 18.16 -16.50 -0.81
CA TYR A 592 17.35 -17.66 -0.45
C TYR A 592 18.21 -18.90 -0.11
N CYS A 593 19.29 -19.14 -0.85
CA CYS A 593 20.23 -20.22 -0.57
C CYS A 593 20.95 -20.03 0.77
N ASN A 594 21.51 -18.84 1.01
CA ASN A 594 22.38 -18.61 2.16
C ASN A 594 21.61 -18.31 3.45
N VAL A 595 20.50 -17.57 3.38
CA VAL A 595 19.68 -17.20 4.56
C VAL A 595 18.71 -18.31 4.92
N PHE A 596 18.13 -19.01 3.93
CA PHE A 596 17.05 -19.98 4.13
C PHE A 596 17.36 -21.39 3.59
N GLY A 597 18.58 -21.69 3.13
CA GLY A 597 18.93 -23.02 2.61
C GLY A 597 18.25 -23.40 1.28
N LEU A 598 17.47 -22.49 0.68
CA LEU A 598 16.67 -22.74 -0.52
C LEU A 598 17.50 -22.52 -1.80
N CYS A 599 18.50 -23.37 -2.02
CA CYS A 599 19.46 -23.21 -3.12
C CYS A 599 18.96 -23.69 -4.48
N ASN A 600 17.91 -24.52 -4.52
CA ASN A 600 17.42 -25.18 -5.74
C ASN A 600 16.25 -24.40 -6.40
N LEU A 601 16.30 -23.07 -6.35
CA LEU A 601 15.28 -22.21 -6.94
C LEU A 601 15.64 -21.80 -8.38
N ASN A 602 14.60 -21.69 -9.22
CA ASN A 602 14.73 -21.01 -10.51
C ASN A 602 14.53 -19.51 -10.28
N CYS A 603 15.47 -18.70 -10.77
CA CYS A 603 15.46 -17.26 -10.58
C CYS A 603 15.85 -16.63 -11.91
N PRO A 604 14.91 -15.98 -12.64
CA PRO A 604 15.16 -15.47 -13.99
C PRO A 604 16.08 -14.23 -14.01
N GLY A 605 16.25 -13.58 -12.86
CA GLY A 605 17.16 -12.45 -12.64
C GLY A 605 17.56 -12.33 -11.17
N PRO A 606 18.38 -11.33 -10.81
CA PRO A 606 18.89 -11.16 -9.45
C PRO A 606 17.85 -10.68 -8.44
N ASN A 607 16.66 -10.29 -8.91
CA ASN A 607 15.63 -9.58 -8.17
C ASN A 607 14.55 -10.48 -7.54
N ALA A 608 14.30 -11.67 -8.10
CA ALA A 608 13.24 -12.56 -7.67
C ALA A 608 13.49 -14.02 -8.11
N CYS A 609 12.80 -14.95 -7.45
CA CYS A 609 12.77 -16.36 -7.83
C CYS A 609 11.33 -16.82 -8.07
N ASP A 610 11.16 -17.70 -9.05
CA ASP A 610 9.86 -18.27 -9.42
C ASP A 610 9.25 -19.02 -8.23
N ASP A 611 7.92 -18.99 -8.13
CA ASP A 611 7.14 -19.69 -7.10
C ASP A 611 7.58 -19.45 -5.65
N ARG A 612 8.25 -18.31 -5.36
CA ARG A 612 8.64 -17.90 -4.00
C ARG A 612 7.81 -16.77 -3.42
N TYR A 613 7.61 -15.71 -4.20
CA TYR A 613 6.96 -14.51 -3.71
C TYR A 613 6.30 -13.76 -4.86
N VAL A 614 5.09 -13.27 -4.60
CA VAL A 614 4.40 -12.26 -5.40
C VAL A 614 3.91 -11.20 -4.41
N LEU A 615 3.86 -9.92 -4.81
CA LEU A 615 3.25 -8.90 -3.94
C LEU A 615 1.74 -9.20 -3.83
N PRO A 616 1.17 -9.45 -2.63
CA PRO A 616 -0.20 -9.91 -2.52
C PRO A 616 -1.22 -8.83 -2.87
N PRO A 617 -2.46 -9.24 -3.15
CA PRO A 617 -3.51 -8.32 -3.57
C PRO A 617 -3.96 -7.29 -2.53
N TYR A 618 -3.62 -7.47 -1.26
CA TYR A 618 -3.95 -6.56 -0.17
C TYR A 618 -2.89 -6.73 0.93
N SER A 619 -2.50 -5.65 1.61
CA SER A 619 -1.67 -5.73 2.83
C SER A 619 -2.31 -6.66 3.90
N PRO A 620 -3.60 -6.51 4.27
CA PRO A 620 -4.27 -7.50 5.12
C PRO A 620 -4.57 -8.81 4.38
N LEU A 621 -4.15 -9.93 4.97
CA LEU A 621 -4.54 -11.27 4.52
C LEU A 621 -6.01 -11.56 4.90
N PRO A 622 -6.76 -12.34 4.10
CA PRO A 622 -8.20 -12.49 4.26
C PRO A 622 -8.53 -13.38 5.47
N LYS A 623 -9.72 -13.16 6.05
CA LYS A 623 -10.15 -13.93 7.23
C LYS A 623 -10.34 -15.41 6.88
N GLY A 624 -9.47 -16.27 7.45
CA GLY A 624 -9.42 -17.71 7.15
C GLY A 624 -8.24 -18.12 6.27
N TRP A 625 -7.34 -17.20 5.93
CA TRP A 625 -6.00 -17.53 5.42
C TRP A 625 -5.30 -18.54 6.35
N PRO A 626 -4.51 -19.50 5.83
CA PRO A 626 -4.17 -19.72 4.41
C PRO A 626 -5.19 -20.58 3.64
N TYR A 627 -6.27 -21.05 4.26
CA TYR A 627 -7.23 -21.98 3.65
C TYR A 627 -8.35 -21.30 2.84
N LEU A 628 -8.55 -20.00 3.02
CA LEU A 628 -9.43 -19.17 2.21
C LEU A 628 -8.61 -18.05 1.56
N GLY A 629 -8.72 -17.92 0.24
CA GLY A 629 -8.14 -16.81 -0.52
C GLY A 629 -9.01 -15.56 -0.51
N TRP A 630 -8.53 -14.50 -1.16
CA TRP A 630 -9.17 -13.17 -1.13
C TRP A 630 -10.57 -13.14 -1.74
N ASN A 631 -10.87 -14.02 -2.71
CA ASN A 631 -12.19 -14.19 -3.30
C ASN A 631 -13.05 -15.24 -2.56
N GLY A 632 -12.63 -15.68 -1.37
CA GLY A 632 -13.28 -16.74 -0.59
C GLY A 632 -13.08 -18.16 -1.15
N GLN A 633 -12.23 -18.33 -2.17
CA GLN A 633 -11.86 -19.62 -2.73
C GLN A 633 -11.14 -20.49 -1.70
N LYS A 634 -11.41 -21.79 -1.70
CA LYS A 634 -10.67 -22.74 -0.86
C LYS A 634 -9.28 -22.95 -1.44
N GLN A 635 -8.29 -22.93 -0.58
CA GLN A 635 -6.88 -23.13 -0.92
C GLN A 635 -6.30 -24.31 -0.13
N ASP A 636 -5.24 -24.90 -0.67
CA ASP A 636 -4.42 -25.88 0.03
C ASP A 636 -2.99 -25.32 0.21
N PRO A 637 -2.59 -24.92 1.43
CA PRO A 637 -1.28 -24.34 1.71
C PRO A 637 -0.09 -25.29 1.44
N THR A 638 -0.35 -26.55 1.09
CA THR A 638 0.67 -27.52 0.69
C THR A 638 0.99 -27.49 -0.81
N HIS A 639 0.27 -26.69 -1.61
CA HIS A 639 0.40 -26.65 -3.08
C HIS A 639 0.69 -25.23 -3.61
N GLY A 640 1.96 -24.95 -3.94
CA GLY A 640 2.37 -23.84 -4.83
C GLY A 640 2.14 -22.41 -4.31
N LEU A 641 2.09 -21.45 -5.24
CA LEU A 641 1.60 -20.09 -4.98
C LEU A 641 0.07 -20.09 -4.79
N PRO A 642 -0.47 -19.23 -3.91
CA PRO A 642 -1.91 -19.07 -3.75
C PRO A 642 -2.55 -18.58 -5.04
N GLU A 643 -3.70 -19.16 -5.40
CA GLU A 643 -4.52 -18.65 -6.51
C GLU A 643 -5.01 -17.24 -6.18
N SER A 644 -4.57 -16.25 -6.94
CA SER A 644 -4.93 -14.82 -6.81
C SER A 644 -6.38 -14.54 -7.22
#